data_AF-A0A1Y4QS13-F1
#
_entry.id   AF-A0A1Y4QS13-F1
#
_cell.length_a   1.000
_cell.length_b   1.000
_cell.length_c   1.000
_cell.angle_alpha   90.00
_cell.angle_beta   90.00
_cell.angle_gamma   90.00
#
_symmetry.space_group_name_H-M   'P 1'
#
loop_
_entity.id
_entity.type
_entity.pdbx_description
1 polymer ?
#
loop_
_entity_poly.entity_id
_entity_poly.type
_entity_poly.pdbx_seq_one_letter_code
_entity_poly.pdbx_strand_id
1 'polypeptide(L)'
;MKKRIFSLITVFAMIVSIVYSAITIEAMQNRVWVTNNQQEDITTIEKGTGEWQDIKIDATVGKFAPRDTDLQINPGTILSIPVSGNELGANIILNLSGGSCEVVVDNQTYTNSSNKVTIPVTNTSDTMVDVTFKIQSYISSIELSYTQPEAEYPGVPEGIEASDKEYYFNTLDSLKDENGNVQENANLEGVKGSYDDILVDARNGKFNIQVDQNRVAINEGTTIYVPVTTDSKGVSLVIAGTIDGSTPIDLTVDGKVANSNSNIALTVDDTKYVTVTFNSKAYVSMIKVDYGSDSGYGVPEVTAKDKSWDFTGTSSVTRPDLQFEKGEFDGIQIDASTSKFAPRENDTQINGGTILYLPIAADSEIALTVSGNNYNNLDVEFNGQPISIGAETVFKADETSYLPLTFTGTGSCYLDGIVIDYSSDNASVSHTVRVGTSSLANYSSIQSALDNEVSSAATPLIIELENGVYNEKISVNQPNVTLKSISGNSDDVIIQSNYYSSNTFDDEGNFVPQDEKDVGTDQSGTIIVGPKGTNFSMYNITVENTYNTKDNTGKDQQTPAVALCINADKVLVNKCKIIGRQDTLYVKGPNNRIYFKDTYIEGTVDFIFGNADAYFEQCNLHMAYFNGKDNGYYTAPNTNEDNQGLVFNQCRLTADSRVEDVSLGRPWQNECYTESIRVDGSTLVTYFDPDIPNPNYKNIGSATTFIDCYMTDQIQNERWNVWTRKHVNGSTVNVTYEDTVEFIEYNSMDLDGNLLSPDDYDIVLGKMEHVDSKTTLEEILNKMRIGNGLGQWLPEIIPDDNPGIVTPPEQTTDDENQAGNNQSSSSTSTSQSVKTGDTAQITILVAGTIIALCGIFVTSKRRSKI
;
A
#
# COMPACT_ATOMS: atom_id res chain seq x y z
N MET A 1 9.52 16.38 -18.91
CA MET A 1 9.48 17.76 -18.36
C MET A 1 8.54 18.73 -19.10
N LYS A 2 8.58 18.84 -20.44
CA LYS A 2 7.74 19.83 -21.18
C LYS A 2 6.21 19.62 -21.09
N LYS A 3 5.71 18.39 -20.91
CA LYS A 3 4.27 18.12 -20.72
C LYS A 3 3.75 18.41 -19.30
N ARG A 4 4.58 18.27 -18.26
CA ARG A 4 4.21 18.60 -16.85
C ARG A 4 4.16 20.11 -16.59
N ILE A 5 5.00 20.89 -17.29
CA ILE A 5 4.99 22.36 -17.21
C ILE A 5 3.74 22.95 -17.89
N PHE A 6 3.24 22.33 -18.96
CA PHE A 6 2.01 22.79 -19.62
C PHE A 6 0.76 22.57 -18.76
N SER A 7 0.64 21.42 -18.09
CA SER A 7 -0.49 21.15 -17.19
C SER A 7 -0.48 22.04 -15.94
N LEU A 8 0.69 22.32 -15.36
CA LEU A 8 0.81 23.25 -14.23
C LEU A 8 0.46 24.68 -14.64
N ILE A 9 0.84 25.13 -15.84
CA ILE A 9 0.51 26.46 -16.36
C ILE A 9 -0.99 26.59 -16.67
N THR A 10 -1.64 25.53 -17.17
CA THR A 10 -3.08 25.55 -17.43
C THR A 10 -3.89 25.58 -16.14
N VAL A 11 -3.49 24.81 -15.11
CA VAL A 11 -4.16 24.84 -13.79
C VAL A 11 -3.90 26.15 -13.06
N PHE A 12 -2.68 26.71 -13.16
CA PHE A 12 -2.38 28.03 -12.59
C PHE A 12 -3.09 29.15 -13.35
N ALA A 13 -3.28 29.04 -14.67
CA ALA A 13 -4.07 29.99 -15.46
C ALA A 13 -5.57 29.86 -15.16
N MET A 14 -6.08 28.66 -14.84
CA MET A 14 -7.47 28.44 -14.47
C MET A 14 -7.76 28.94 -13.06
N ILE A 15 -6.85 28.71 -12.10
CA ILE A 15 -6.93 29.29 -10.75
C ILE A 15 -6.75 30.81 -10.80
N VAL A 16 -5.81 31.33 -11.60
CA VAL A 16 -5.67 32.78 -11.78
C VAL A 16 -6.89 33.35 -12.50
N SER A 17 -7.56 32.64 -13.41
CA SER A 17 -8.79 33.11 -14.08
C SER A 17 -10.01 33.03 -13.17
N ILE A 18 -10.13 32.03 -12.29
CA ILE A 18 -11.19 31.94 -11.26
C ILE A 18 -10.95 33.02 -10.19
N VAL A 19 -9.70 33.27 -9.82
CA VAL A 19 -9.31 34.33 -8.89
C VAL A 19 -9.39 35.72 -9.54
N TYR A 20 -9.14 35.90 -10.85
CA TYR A 20 -9.35 37.17 -11.57
C TYR A 20 -10.84 37.44 -11.79
N SER A 21 -11.66 36.41 -12.07
CA SER A 21 -13.11 36.53 -12.17
C SER A 21 -13.73 36.88 -10.82
N ALA A 22 -13.14 36.41 -9.72
CA ALA A 22 -13.51 36.77 -8.35
C ALA A 22 -12.94 38.12 -7.87
N ILE A 23 -12.05 38.77 -8.64
CA ILE A 23 -11.36 40.03 -8.23
C ILE A 23 -11.74 41.26 -9.09
N THR A 24 -12.58 41.13 -10.13
CA THR A 24 -13.13 42.30 -10.86
C THR A 24 -14.66 42.34 -10.97
N ILE A 25 -15.35 41.75 -10.00
CA ILE A 25 -16.72 42.11 -9.66
C ILE A 25 -16.72 42.30 -8.14
N GLU A 26 -16.52 43.54 -7.66
CA GLU A 26 -17.09 43.88 -6.36
C GLU A 26 -18.60 43.70 -6.53
N ALA A 27 -19.10 42.54 -6.12
CA ALA A 27 -20.48 42.14 -6.32
C ALA A 27 -21.42 43.23 -5.79
N MET A 28 -22.47 43.51 -6.56
CA MET A 28 -23.67 44.23 -6.12
C MET A 28 -24.29 43.47 -4.93
N GLN A 29 -23.72 43.64 -3.74
CA GLN A 29 -24.14 42.91 -2.55
C GLN A 29 -25.28 43.65 -1.90
N ASN A 30 -26.38 42.93 -1.69
CA ASN A 30 -27.41 43.39 -0.78
C ASN A 30 -26.77 43.65 0.60
N ARG A 31 -27.13 44.76 1.24
CA ARG A 31 -26.58 45.16 2.54
C ARG A 31 -27.70 45.37 3.54
N VAL A 32 -27.43 45.05 4.79
CA VAL A 32 -28.35 45.30 5.90
C VAL A 32 -27.57 45.96 7.03
N TRP A 33 -27.94 47.19 7.36
CA TRP A 33 -27.48 47.91 8.54
C TRP A 33 -28.48 47.71 9.68
N VAL A 34 -28.09 46.91 10.69
CA VAL A 34 -28.92 46.62 11.88
C VAL A 34 -28.40 47.35 13.12
N THR A 35 -29.29 47.64 14.07
CA THR A 35 -28.99 48.46 15.26
C THR A 35 -28.63 47.64 16.51
N ASN A 36 -28.30 46.35 16.36
CA ASN A 36 -28.17 45.42 17.49
C ASN A 36 -26.89 45.63 18.31
N ASN A 37 -27.02 45.52 19.65
CA ASN A 37 -26.06 45.75 20.75
C ASN A 37 -24.72 44.95 20.73
N GLN A 38 -24.06 44.80 19.58
CA GLN A 38 -22.77 44.09 19.44
C GLN A 38 -21.70 44.90 18.69
N GLN A 39 -21.96 46.15 18.31
CA GLN A 39 -20.95 47.04 17.71
C GLN A 39 -20.78 48.30 18.56
N GLU A 40 -19.59 48.48 19.14
CA GLU A 40 -19.23 49.53 20.13
C GLU A 40 -19.17 50.98 19.56
N ASP A 41 -19.56 51.23 18.31
CA ASP A 41 -19.20 52.49 17.61
C ASP A 41 -20.34 53.44 17.22
N ILE A 42 -21.61 53.18 17.60
CA ILE A 42 -22.69 54.13 17.29
C ILE A 42 -22.78 55.19 18.41
N THR A 43 -22.35 56.42 18.12
CA THR A 43 -22.47 57.55 19.06
C THR A 43 -23.64 58.46 18.68
N THR A 44 -24.20 59.16 19.67
CA THR A 44 -25.22 60.19 19.39
C THR A 44 -24.57 61.38 18.69
N ILE A 45 -25.09 61.77 17.53
CA ILE A 45 -24.66 62.94 16.76
C ILE A 45 -25.76 63.99 16.81
N GLU A 46 -25.44 65.16 17.36
CA GLU A 46 -26.31 66.34 17.43
C GLU A 46 -25.48 67.59 17.11
N LYS A 47 -25.95 68.43 16.18
CA LYS A 47 -25.22 69.62 15.69
C LYS A 47 -23.86 69.29 15.07
N GLY A 48 -23.78 68.17 14.36
CA GLY A 48 -22.54 67.73 13.73
C GLY A 48 -22.76 66.68 12.65
N THR A 49 -21.66 66.22 12.07
CA THR A 49 -21.61 65.15 11.08
C THR A 49 -20.89 63.94 11.66
N GLY A 50 -21.19 62.75 11.16
CA GLY A 50 -20.47 61.53 11.50
C GLY A 50 -20.71 60.44 10.47
N GLU A 51 -20.38 59.22 10.83
CA GLU A 51 -20.47 58.06 9.95
C GLU A 51 -20.92 56.86 10.77
N TRP A 52 -21.85 56.08 10.23
CA TRP A 52 -22.27 54.80 10.79
C TRP A 52 -21.99 53.73 9.75
N GLN A 53 -20.95 52.93 10.00
CA GLN A 53 -20.35 52.04 9.01
C GLN A 53 -19.88 52.85 7.79
N ASP A 54 -20.61 52.79 6.68
CA ASP A 54 -20.36 53.51 5.43
C ASP A 54 -21.47 54.52 5.09
N ILE A 55 -22.49 54.65 5.95
CA ILE A 55 -23.54 55.66 5.85
C ILE A 55 -23.01 56.96 6.45
N LYS A 56 -22.94 58.02 5.65
CA LYS A 56 -22.58 59.35 6.15
C LYS A 56 -23.81 60.00 6.78
N ILE A 57 -23.61 60.61 7.94
CA ILE A 57 -24.67 61.21 8.75
C ILE A 57 -24.41 62.71 8.83
N ASP A 58 -25.38 63.51 8.37
CA ASP A 58 -25.44 64.94 8.65
C ASP A 58 -26.61 65.23 9.60
N ALA A 59 -26.28 65.48 10.88
CA ALA A 59 -27.23 65.87 11.91
C ALA A 59 -26.97 67.32 12.38
N THR A 60 -26.46 68.20 11.50
CA THR A 60 -26.23 69.61 11.82
C THR A 60 -27.53 70.37 12.16
N VAL A 61 -28.63 69.99 11.53
CA VAL A 61 -29.98 70.54 11.74
C VAL A 61 -30.91 69.57 12.48
N GLY A 62 -30.43 68.35 12.80
CA GLY A 62 -31.21 67.27 13.39
C GLY A 62 -30.50 66.54 14.53
N LYS A 63 -30.83 65.25 14.70
CA LYS A 63 -30.24 64.37 15.71
C LYS A 63 -30.27 62.94 15.20
N PHE A 64 -29.14 62.25 15.31
CA PHE A 64 -29.02 60.81 15.12
C PHE A 64 -28.62 60.18 16.46
N ALA A 65 -29.48 59.33 17.03
CA ALA A 65 -29.27 58.80 18.37
C ALA A 65 -29.64 57.31 18.47
N PRO A 66 -28.67 56.42 18.76
CA PRO A 66 -28.97 55.02 19.05
C PRO A 66 -29.76 54.87 20.36
N ARG A 67 -30.66 53.89 20.37
CA ARG A 67 -31.45 53.43 21.51
C ARG A 67 -31.36 51.91 21.57
N ASP A 68 -31.82 51.32 22.68
CA ASP A 68 -31.70 49.89 22.97
C ASP A 68 -32.21 48.96 21.85
N THR A 69 -33.16 49.43 21.03
CA THR A 69 -33.85 48.62 20.00
C THR A 69 -33.93 49.29 18.62
N ASP A 70 -33.51 50.55 18.47
CA ASP A 70 -33.64 51.33 17.22
C ASP A 70 -32.73 52.57 17.18
N LEU A 71 -32.71 53.25 16.03
CA LEU A 71 -32.15 54.58 15.85
C LEU A 71 -33.27 55.62 15.90
N GLN A 72 -33.19 56.55 16.85
CA GLN A 72 -33.98 57.77 16.79
C GLN A 72 -33.32 58.77 15.85
N ILE A 73 -34.04 59.14 14.80
CA ILE A 73 -33.59 60.12 13.80
C ILE A 73 -34.59 61.29 13.81
N ASN A 74 -34.12 62.47 14.17
CA ASN A 74 -34.95 63.68 14.26
C ASN A 74 -35.01 64.43 12.92
N PRO A 75 -36.04 65.29 12.72
CA PRO A 75 -36.18 66.10 11.52
C PRO A 75 -34.92 66.89 11.18
N GLY A 76 -34.58 66.97 9.90
CA GLY A 76 -33.40 67.69 9.42
C GLY A 76 -32.12 66.86 9.39
N THR A 77 -32.14 65.60 9.85
CA THR A 77 -31.02 64.67 9.69
C THR A 77 -30.99 64.10 8.26
N ILE A 78 -29.81 64.01 7.65
CA ILE A 78 -29.60 63.41 6.33
C ILE A 78 -28.71 62.17 6.49
N LEU A 79 -29.15 61.05 5.92
CA LEU A 79 -28.32 59.85 5.76
C LEU A 79 -27.92 59.72 4.30
N SER A 80 -26.64 59.80 4.00
CA SER A 80 -26.10 59.51 2.66
C SER A 80 -25.73 58.04 2.62
N ILE A 81 -26.51 57.24 1.89
CA ILE A 81 -26.36 55.78 1.80
C ILE A 81 -25.61 55.43 0.51
N PRO A 82 -24.50 54.67 0.57
CA PRO A 82 -23.78 54.25 -0.63
C PRO A 82 -24.60 53.22 -1.42
N VAL A 83 -24.78 53.48 -2.72
CA VAL A 83 -25.47 52.57 -3.66
C VAL A 83 -24.61 52.41 -4.91
N SER A 84 -24.20 51.18 -5.20
CA SER A 84 -23.46 50.83 -6.41
C SER A 84 -24.33 50.89 -7.66
N GLY A 85 -23.74 51.12 -8.83
CA GLY A 85 -24.49 51.15 -10.09
C GLY A 85 -25.17 49.80 -10.41
N ASN A 86 -26.47 49.80 -10.71
CA ASN A 86 -27.20 48.64 -11.25
C ASN A 86 -28.21 49.09 -12.32
N GLU A 87 -28.05 48.59 -13.55
CA GLU A 87 -28.97 48.88 -14.66
C GLU A 87 -30.41 48.38 -14.39
N LEU A 88 -30.58 47.37 -13.52
CA LEU A 88 -31.89 46.87 -13.09
C LEU A 88 -32.47 47.60 -11.87
N GLY A 89 -31.71 48.54 -11.28
CA GLY A 89 -32.08 49.34 -10.10
C GLY A 89 -31.84 48.65 -8.75
N ALA A 90 -32.10 49.40 -7.68
CA ALA A 90 -32.01 48.94 -6.30
C ALA A 90 -33.15 49.53 -5.45
N ASN A 91 -33.33 49.01 -4.24
CA ASN A 91 -34.25 49.56 -3.24
C ASN A 91 -33.51 49.81 -1.94
N ILE A 92 -33.62 51.03 -1.41
CA ILE A 92 -33.29 51.33 0.00
C ILE A 92 -34.57 51.13 0.82
N ILE A 93 -34.52 50.27 1.82
CA ILE A 93 -35.65 49.93 2.67
C ILE A 93 -35.33 50.37 4.09
N LEU A 94 -36.11 51.31 4.63
CA LEU A 94 -36.04 51.70 6.02
C LEU A 94 -37.08 50.89 6.81
N ASN A 95 -36.63 49.97 7.65
CA ASN A 95 -37.51 49.25 8.57
C ASN A 95 -37.66 50.04 9.87
N LEU A 96 -38.90 50.23 10.31
CA LEU A 96 -39.23 50.97 11.52
C LEU A 96 -39.46 50.02 12.70
N SER A 97 -39.06 50.42 13.90
CA SER A 97 -39.51 49.77 15.15
C SER A 97 -40.92 50.19 15.55
N GLY A 98 -41.39 51.33 15.04
CA GLY A 98 -42.77 51.84 15.18
C GLY A 98 -42.90 53.32 14.81
N GLY A 99 -44.15 53.81 14.79
CA GLY A 99 -44.46 55.22 14.49
C GLY A 99 -44.54 55.55 13.00
N SER A 100 -44.48 56.84 12.69
CA SER A 100 -44.50 57.38 11.32
C SER A 100 -43.10 57.78 10.90
N CYS A 101 -42.75 57.58 9.63
CA CYS A 101 -41.54 58.09 9.01
C CYS A 101 -41.91 58.82 7.71
N GLU A 102 -41.34 60.00 7.53
CA GLU A 102 -41.41 60.78 6.30
C GLU A 102 -39.98 61.19 5.94
N VAL A 103 -39.54 60.79 4.75
CA VAL A 103 -38.21 61.10 4.21
C VAL A 103 -38.34 61.72 2.82
N VAL A 104 -37.36 62.54 2.45
CA VAL A 104 -37.23 63.09 1.10
C VAL A 104 -35.92 62.62 0.49
N VAL A 105 -36.01 62.07 -0.72
CA VAL A 105 -34.90 61.66 -1.59
C VAL A 105 -35.17 62.23 -2.97
N ASP A 106 -34.20 62.90 -3.60
CA ASP A 106 -34.33 63.51 -4.94
C ASP A 106 -35.62 64.32 -5.17
N ASN A 107 -35.99 65.16 -4.19
CA ASN A 107 -37.23 65.96 -4.15
C ASN A 107 -38.55 65.16 -4.16
N GLN A 108 -38.51 63.84 -3.95
CA GLN A 108 -39.69 63.01 -3.74
C GLN A 108 -39.86 62.65 -2.27
N THR A 109 -41.11 62.70 -1.78
CA THR A 109 -41.45 62.34 -0.41
C THR A 109 -41.88 60.87 -0.35
N TYR A 110 -41.24 60.10 0.54
CA TYR A 110 -41.59 58.72 0.84
C TYR A 110 -42.10 58.64 2.28
N THR A 111 -43.21 57.93 2.47
CA THR A 111 -43.82 57.69 3.78
C THR A 111 -43.94 56.18 4.01
N ASN A 112 -43.97 55.76 5.27
CA ASN A 112 -44.04 54.34 5.57
C ASN A 112 -45.42 53.74 5.25
N SER A 113 -45.43 52.57 4.64
CA SER A 113 -46.58 51.65 4.61
C SER A 113 -46.29 50.51 5.58
N SER A 114 -47.17 50.33 6.57
CA SER A 114 -46.84 49.50 7.74
C SER A 114 -45.53 49.98 8.40
N ASN A 115 -44.65 49.09 8.85
CA ASN A 115 -43.38 49.45 9.48
C ASN A 115 -42.22 49.56 8.46
N LYS A 116 -42.47 49.91 7.19
CA LYS A 116 -41.41 50.01 6.16
C LYS A 116 -41.58 51.24 5.26
N VAL A 117 -40.47 51.86 4.89
CA VAL A 117 -40.36 52.83 3.78
C VAL A 117 -39.49 52.18 2.70
N THR A 118 -39.99 52.04 1.48
CA THR A 118 -39.20 51.54 0.33
C THR A 118 -38.94 52.68 -0.63
N ILE A 119 -37.66 52.94 -0.91
CA ILE A 119 -37.17 54.00 -1.77
C ILE A 119 -36.50 53.32 -2.99
N PRO A 120 -37.13 53.34 -4.17
CA PRO A 120 -36.49 52.83 -5.37
C PRO A 120 -35.36 53.78 -5.79
N VAL A 121 -34.21 53.21 -6.13
CA VAL A 121 -33.02 53.91 -6.60
C VAL A 121 -32.69 53.41 -8.00
N THR A 122 -32.49 54.34 -8.92
CA THR A 122 -32.06 54.03 -10.29
C THR A 122 -30.76 54.77 -10.56
N ASN A 123 -29.65 54.04 -10.57
CA ASN A 123 -28.33 54.59 -10.79
C ASN A 123 -27.50 53.62 -11.65
N THR A 124 -26.83 54.15 -12.67
CA THR A 124 -25.94 53.37 -13.56
C THR A 124 -24.48 53.41 -13.13
N SER A 125 -24.16 54.16 -12.07
CA SER A 125 -22.84 54.25 -11.45
C SER A 125 -22.98 54.41 -9.94
N ASP A 126 -21.91 54.14 -9.21
CA ASP A 126 -21.86 54.29 -7.76
C ASP A 126 -22.21 55.73 -7.35
N THR A 127 -23.08 55.87 -6.36
CA THR A 127 -23.58 57.15 -5.87
C THR A 127 -23.87 57.09 -4.37
N MET A 128 -23.99 58.26 -3.75
CA MET A 128 -24.53 58.41 -2.40
C MET A 128 -25.96 58.92 -2.51
N VAL A 129 -26.92 58.19 -1.96
CA VAL A 129 -28.33 58.58 -1.95
C VAL A 129 -28.62 59.30 -0.64
N ASP A 130 -28.95 60.58 -0.73
CA ASP A 130 -29.25 61.42 0.44
C ASP A 130 -30.71 61.27 0.87
N VAL A 131 -30.91 60.64 2.04
CA VAL A 131 -32.21 60.42 2.67
C VAL A 131 -32.42 61.45 3.78
N THR A 132 -33.24 62.47 3.49
CA THR A 132 -33.52 63.56 4.44
C THR A 132 -34.77 63.27 5.27
N PHE A 133 -34.63 63.15 6.59
CA PHE A 133 -35.75 62.92 7.51
C PHE A 133 -36.54 64.21 7.79
N LYS A 134 -37.87 64.16 7.64
CA LYS A 134 -38.79 65.31 7.83
C LYS A 134 -39.56 65.28 9.15
N ILE A 135 -39.73 64.10 9.73
CA ILE A 135 -40.32 63.91 11.05
C ILE A 135 -39.38 63.06 11.91
N GLN A 136 -39.65 63.00 13.22
CA GLN A 136 -38.91 62.10 14.10
C GLN A 136 -39.31 60.65 13.81
N SER A 137 -38.33 59.81 13.51
CA SER A 137 -38.51 58.41 13.10
C SER A 137 -37.69 57.46 13.97
N TYR A 138 -38.16 56.22 14.11
CA TYR A 138 -37.47 55.16 14.82
C TYR A 138 -37.15 54.00 13.86
N ILE A 139 -35.88 53.86 13.48
CA ILE A 139 -35.42 52.93 12.44
C ILE A 139 -34.75 51.72 13.10
N SER A 140 -35.26 50.52 12.85
CA SER A 140 -34.69 49.26 13.36
C SER A 140 -33.62 48.68 12.44
N SER A 141 -33.72 48.93 11.14
CA SER A 141 -32.67 48.61 10.17
C SER A 141 -32.84 49.39 8.85
N ILE A 142 -31.75 49.48 8.11
CA ILE A 142 -31.72 49.95 6.73
C ILE A 142 -31.27 48.76 5.88
N GLU A 143 -31.95 48.48 4.77
CA GLU A 143 -31.57 47.45 3.81
C GLU A 143 -31.34 48.09 2.44
N LEU A 144 -30.31 47.63 1.72
CA LEU A 144 -30.11 47.91 0.31
C LEU A 144 -30.25 46.59 -0.45
N SER A 145 -31.19 46.51 -1.37
CA SER A 145 -31.45 45.32 -2.19
C SER A 145 -31.39 45.65 -3.68
N TYR A 146 -30.53 44.97 -4.43
CA TYR A 146 -30.42 45.11 -5.89
C TYR A 146 -31.43 44.22 -6.61
N THR A 147 -31.97 44.71 -7.72
CA THR A 147 -32.79 43.90 -8.63
C THR A 147 -31.89 42.95 -9.43
N GLN A 148 -32.25 41.67 -9.54
CA GLN A 148 -31.50 40.64 -10.27
C GLN A 148 -32.24 40.19 -11.56
N PRO A 149 -31.52 39.73 -12.60
CA PRO A 149 -32.15 39.15 -13.79
C PRO A 149 -32.82 37.80 -13.49
N GLU A 150 -33.85 37.46 -14.27
CA GLU A 150 -34.56 36.17 -14.16
C GLU A 150 -33.61 35.01 -14.51
N ALA A 151 -33.61 33.95 -13.69
CA ALA A 151 -32.75 32.78 -13.91
C ALA A 151 -33.16 32.00 -15.17
N GLU A 152 -32.19 31.52 -15.93
CA GLU A 152 -32.43 30.66 -17.09
C GLU A 152 -32.94 29.28 -16.63
N TYR A 153 -34.04 28.80 -17.22
CA TYR A 153 -34.64 27.50 -16.89
C TYR A 153 -34.38 26.51 -18.03
N PRO A 154 -33.86 25.30 -17.79
CA PRO A 154 -33.75 24.60 -16.49
C PRO A 154 -32.48 24.90 -15.67
N GLY A 155 -31.55 25.70 -16.17
CA GLY A 155 -30.25 25.92 -15.52
C GLY A 155 -29.32 24.70 -15.61
N VAL A 156 -28.38 24.59 -14.68
CA VAL A 156 -27.44 23.46 -14.54
C VAL A 156 -27.75 22.73 -13.23
N PRO A 157 -27.87 21.39 -13.20
CA PRO A 157 -28.12 20.67 -11.96
C PRO A 157 -26.88 20.70 -11.05
N GLU A 158 -27.11 20.79 -9.74
CA GLU A 158 -26.06 20.79 -8.71
C GLU A 158 -25.98 19.43 -8.01
N GLY A 159 -24.78 19.02 -7.60
CA GLY A 159 -24.58 17.83 -6.74
C GLY A 159 -24.89 16.48 -7.41
N ILE A 160 -24.76 16.39 -8.75
CA ILE A 160 -24.99 15.13 -9.47
C ILE A 160 -23.71 14.29 -9.48
N GLU A 161 -23.80 13.09 -8.94
CA GLU A 161 -22.75 12.06 -8.98
C GLU A 161 -23.01 11.05 -10.11
N ALA A 162 -21.95 10.43 -10.63
CA ALA A 162 -22.02 9.44 -11.71
C ALA A 162 -22.39 8.04 -11.17
N SER A 163 -23.56 7.95 -10.51
CA SER A 163 -24.11 6.72 -9.92
C SER A 163 -25.50 6.43 -10.48
N ASP A 164 -25.83 5.16 -10.69
CA ASP A 164 -27.12 4.74 -11.23
C ASP A 164 -28.26 5.30 -10.37
N LYS A 165 -29.28 5.86 -11.03
CA LYS A 165 -30.42 6.48 -10.33
C LYS A 165 -31.74 6.10 -10.95
N GLU A 166 -32.65 5.62 -10.10
CA GLU A 166 -34.00 5.21 -10.47
C GLU A 166 -35.05 6.10 -9.79
N TYR A 167 -35.96 6.62 -10.59
CA TYR A 167 -37.09 7.43 -10.15
C TYR A 167 -38.37 6.60 -10.24
N TYR A 168 -38.98 6.37 -9.09
CA TYR A 168 -40.26 5.69 -8.96
C TYR A 168 -41.37 6.69 -8.62
N PHE A 169 -42.56 6.49 -9.18
CA PHE A 169 -43.70 7.38 -9.02
C PHE A 169 -44.74 6.82 -8.04
N ASN A 170 -44.30 6.60 -6.80
CA ASN A 170 -45.07 5.97 -5.73
C ASN A 170 -45.30 6.88 -4.50
N THR A 171 -44.94 8.16 -4.59
CA THR A 171 -45.16 9.15 -3.53
C THR A 171 -45.57 10.50 -4.09
N LEU A 172 -46.25 11.33 -3.29
CA LEU A 172 -46.55 12.74 -3.61
C LEU A 172 -45.57 13.70 -2.94
N ASP A 173 -44.83 13.28 -1.91
CA ASP A 173 -43.93 14.14 -1.13
C ASP A 173 -42.82 14.75 -1.99
N SER A 174 -42.46 14.06 -3.06
CA SER A 174 -41.46 14.48 -4.05
C SER A 174 -42.00 15.48 -5.08
N LEU A 175 -43.32 15.59 -5.27
CA LEU A 175 -43.93 16.46 -6.28
C LEU A 175 -44.13 17.88 -5.75
N LYS A 176 -43.39 18.85 -6.30
CA LYS A 176 -43.40 20.25 -5.86
C LYS A 176 -43.80 21.20 -7.00
N ASP A 177 -44.44 22.31 -6.67
CA ASP A 177 -44.67 23.42 -7.61
C ASP A 177 -43.41 24.30 -7.79
N GLU A 178 -43.51 25.32 -8.64
CA GLU A 178 -42.44 26.30 -8.91
C GLU A 178 -41.96 27.08 -7.68
N ASN A 179 -42.74 27.11 -6.58
CA ASN A 179 -42.36 27.74 -5.33
C ASN A 179 -41.79 26.74 -4.32
N GLY A 180 -41.65 25.47 -4.69
CA GLY A 180 -41.15 24.39 -3.85
C GLY A 180 -42.18 23.78 -2.90
N ASN A 181 -43.48 24.09 -3.06
CA ASN A 181 -44.53 23.54 -2.20
C ASN A 181 -45.01 22.18 -2.72
N VAL A 182 -45.16 21.21 -1.80
CA VAL A 182 -45.67 19.87 -2.11
C VAL A 182 -47.11 19.93 -2.64
N GLN A 183 -47.39 19.19 -3.71
CA GLN A 183 -48.68 19.21 -4.39
C GLN A 183 -49.60 18.06 -3.93
N GLU A 184 -50.54 18.38 -3.02
CA GLU A 184 -51.51 17.42 -2.50
C GLU A 184 -52.47 16.84 -3.55
N ASN A 185 -52.72 17.57 -4.64
CA ASN A 185 -53.61 17.16 -5.73
C ASN A 185 -52.95 16.22 -6.75
N ALA A 186 -51.72 15.77 -6.47
CA ALA A 186 -50.94 14.86 -7.29
C ALA A 186 -50.68 15.31 -8.73
N ASN A 187 -50.84 16.61 -9.04
CA ASN A 187 -50.70 17.11 -10.40
C ASN A 187 -49.94 18.44 -10.50
N LEU A 188 -49.26 18.59 -11.63
CA LEU A 188 -48.78 19.87 -12.17
C LEU A 188 -49.46 20.06 -13.53
N GLU A 189 -50.21 21.16 -13.69
CA GLU A 189 -50.93 21.51 -14.92
C GLU A 189 -50.95 23.04 -15.07
N GLY A 190 -50.44 23.53 -16.20
CA GLY A 190 -50.33 24.98 -16.46
C GLY A 190 -49.19 25.68 -15.70
N VAL A 191 -48.36 24.93 -14.97
CA VAL A 191 -47.28 25.43 -14.12
C VAL A 191 -45.99 24.64 -14.35
N LYS A 192 -44.88 25.19 -13.84
CA LYS A 192 -43.63 24.44 -13.64
C LYS A 192 -43.62 23.80 -12.25
N GLY A 193 -42.73 22.84 -12.05
CA GLY A 193 -42.48 22.21 -10.77
C GLY A 193 -41.33 21.23 -10.84
N SER A 194 -41.25 20.32 -9.88
CA SER A 194 -40.27 19.25 -9.86
C SER A 194 -40.83 17.96 -9.26
N TYR A 195 -40.17 16.85 -9.55
CA TYR A 195 -40.33 15.58 -8.85
C TYR A 195 -38.94 15.06 -8.46
N ASP A 196 -38.65 15.00 -7.17
CA ASP A 196 -37.27 14.88 -6.67
C ASP A 196 -36.39 15.98 -7.29
N ASP A 197 -35.35 15.62 -8.03
CA ASP A 197 -34.44 16.50 -8.77
C ASP A 197 -34.73 16.55 -10.29
N ILE A 198 -35.80 15.88 -10.77
CA ILE A 198 -36.31 16.08 -12.13
C ILE A 198 -37.13 17.37 -12.17
N LEU A 199 -36.79 18.30 -13.07
CA LEU A 199 -37.63 19.48 -13.30
C LEU A 199 -38.74 19.16 -14.30
N VAL A 200 -39.92 19.72 -14.07
CA VAL A 200 -41.13 19.46 -14.85
C VAL A 200 -41.67 20.78 -15.39
N ASP A 201 -41.79 20.88 -16.71
CA ASP A 201 -42.53 21.95 -17.38
C ASP A 201 -43.85 21.41 -17.93
N ALA A 202 -44.92 21.63 -17.17
CA ALA A 202 -46.27 21.24 -17.51
C ALA A 202 -47.13 22.44 -17.96
N ARG A 203 -46.53 23.56 -18.37
CA ARG A 203 -47.28 24.76 -18.82
C ARG A 203 -48.19 24.49 -20.01
N ASN A 204 -47.76 23.60 -20.91
CA ASN A 204 -48.50 23.19 -22.10
C ASN A 204 -49.04 21.75 -22.00
N GLY A 205 -48.96 21.13 -20.81
CA GLY A 205 -49.25 19.72 -20.61
C GLY A 205 -49.79 19.42 -19.21
N LYS A 206 -49.57 18.19 -18.74
CA LYS A 206 -49.97 17.73 -17.41
C LYS A 206 -49.07 16.61 -16.94
N PHE A 207 -48.59 16.72 -15.71
CA PHE A 207 -47.82 15.69 -15.02
C PHE A 207 -48.60 15.25 -13.78
N ASN A 208 -49.15 14.02 -13.78
CA ASN A 208 -50.09 13.57 -12.76
C ASN A 208 -49.68 12.23 -12.15
N ILE A 209 -49.18 12.25 -10.92
CA ILE A 209 -48.78 11.05 -10.18
C ILE A 209 -50.00 10.19 -9.83
N GLN A 210 -49.88 8.88 -9.99
CA GLN A 210 -50.89 7.87 -9.67
C GLN A 210 -50.28 6.85 -8.72
N VAL A 211 -50.18 7.21 -7.44
CA VAL A 211 -49.50 6.43 -6.39
C VAL A 211 -50.01 4.99 -6.32
N ASP A 212 -51.33 4.78 -6.34
CA ASP A 212 -51.94 3.44 -6.27
C ASP A 212 -51.55 2.51 -7.45
N GLN A 213 -51.01 3.08 -8.52
CA GLN A 213 -50.60 2.38 -9.73
C GLN A 213 -49.08 2.43 -9.95
N ASN A 214 -48.30 2.98 -9.00
CA ASN A 214 -46.84 3.18 -9.08
C ASN A 214 -46.38 3.79 -10.41
N ARG A 215 -47.08 4.84 -10.87
CA ARG A 215 -46.81 5.47 -12.18
C ARG A 215 -47.18 6.94 -12.20
N VAL A 216 -46.70 7.65 -13.21
CA VAL A 216 -47.13 9.00 -13.58
C VAL A 216 -47.83 8.98 -14.93
N ALA A 217 -48.95 9.69 -15.02
CA ALA A 217 -49.61 10.01 -16.29
C ALA A 217 -49.08 11.36 -16.80
N ILE A 218 -48.40 11.35 -17.95
CA ILE A 218 -47.79 12.53 -18.56
C ILE A 218 -48.54 12.82 -19.86
N ASN A 219 -49.19 13.97 -19.97
CA ASN A 219 -49.88 14.37 -21.19
C ASN A 219 -48.89 15.00 -22.20
N GLU A 220 -49.26 14.95 -23.48
CA GLU A 220 -48.58 15.66 -24.56
C GLU A 220 -48.36 17.14 -24.21
N GLY A 221 -47.21 17.68 -24.60
CA GLY A 221 -46.81 19.06 -24.30
C GLY A 221 -46.13 19.26 -22.95
N THR A 222 -45.98 18.19 -22.16
CA THR A 222 -45.13 18.18 -20.96
C THR A 222 -43.69 17.86 -21.33
N THR A 223 -42.75 18.65 -20.81
CA THR A 223 -41.31 18.40 -20.92
C THR A 223 -40.74 18.16 -19.53
N ILE A 224 -39.90 17.14 -19.39
CA ILE A 224 -39.13 16.90 -18.16
C ILE A 224 -37.65 17.09 -18.44
N TYR A 225 -36.92 17.42 -17.38
CA TYR A 225 -35.50 17.71 -17.39
C TYR A 225 -34.84 16.77 -16.39
N VAL A 226 -34.16 15.73 -16.89
CA VAL A 226 -33.52 14.70 -16.07
C VAL A 226 -32.07 15.07 -15.82
N PRO A 227 -31.63 15.21 -14.56
CA PRO A 227 -30.26 15.61 -14.26
C PRO A 227 -29.29 14.46 -14.58
N VAL A 228 -28.18 14.78 -15.25
CA VAL A 228 -27.10 13.85 -15.58
C VAL A 228 -25.74 14.53 -15.45
N THR A 229 -24.70 13.75 -15.18
CA THR A 229 -23.30 14.19 -15.24
C THR A 229 -22.47 13.34 -16.22
N THR A 230 -21.21 13.70 -16.43
CA THR A 230 -20.31 12.99 -17.33
C THR A 230 -19.89 11.64 -16.75
N ASP A 231 -19.85 10.59 -17.57
CA ASP A 231 -19.14 9.35 -17.26
C ASP A 231 -18.30 8.89 -18.46
N SER A 232 -17.08 8.48 -18.16
CA SER A 232 -16.09 7.96 -19.11
C SER A 232 -16.53 6.67 -19.80
N LYS A 233 -17.39 5.86 -19.18
CA LYS A 233 -17.93 4.61 -19.74
C LYS A 233 -19.33 4.78 -20.37
N GLY A 234 -19.84 6.00 -20.35
CA GLY A 234 -21.07 6.42 -21.04
C GLY A 234 -22.29 6.46 -20.11
N VAL A 235 -23.24 7.31 -20.48
CA VAL A 235 -24.49 7.49 -19.73
C VAL A 235 -25.65 7.02 -20.60
N SER A 236 -26.62 6.31 -20.02
CA SER A 236 -27.85 5.94 -20.72
C SER A 236 -29.10 6.25 -19.90
N LEU A 237 -30.21 6.48 -20.59
CA LEU A 237 -31.50 6.79 -20.01
C LEU A 237 -32.52 5.74 -20.42
N VAL A 238 -33.32 5.28 -19.48
CA VAL A 238 -34.50 4.44 -19.72
C VAL A 238 -35.74 5.14 -19.19
N ILE A 239 -36.73 5.31 -20.06
CA ILE A 239 -38.08 5.70 -19.67
C ILE A 239 -38.94 4.45 -19.74
N ALA A 240 -39.33 3.86 -18.61
CA ALA A 240 -40.18 2.68 -18.59
C ALA A 240 -41.66 3.12 -18.57
N GLY A 241 -42.38 2.88 -19.67
CA GLY A 241 -43.75 3.34 -19.81
C GLY A 241 -44.39 3.01 -21.14
N THR A 242 -45.71 3.10 -21.19
CA THR A 242 -46.51 2.81 -22.40
C THR A 242 -47.67 3.79 -22.57
N ILE A 243 -48.23 3.86 -23.77
CA ILE A 243 -49.41 4.68 -24.06
C ILE A 243 -50.70 4.04 -23.50
N ASP A 244 -50.83 2.72 -23.64
CA ASP A 244 -52.07 1.96 -23.39
C ASP A 244 -51.85 0.64 -22.63
N GLY A 245 -50.66 0.45 -22.04
CA GLY A 245 -50.27 -0.78 -21.34
C GLY A 245 -49.36 -1.70 -22.14
N SER A 246 -49.21 -1.49 -23.46
CA SER A 246 -48.33 -2.31 -24.31
C SER A 246 -47.55 -1.51 -25.35
N THR A 247 -48.09 -0.40 -25.85
CA THR A 247 -47.46 0.40 -26.91
C THR A 247 -46.35 1.30 -26.33
N PRO A 248 -45.10 1.21 -26.82
CA PRO A 248 -44.02 2.14 -26.44
C PRO A 248 -44.39 3.60 -26.76
N ILE A 249 -43.78 4.52 -26.03
CA ILE A 249 -44.02 5.96 -26.14
C ILE A 249 -43.00 6.54 -27.13
N ASP A 250 -43.48 7.32 -28.10
CA ASP A 250 -42.63 8.16 -28.94
C ASP A 250 -42.15 9.37 -28.15
N LEU A 251 -40.84 9.45 -27.93
CA LEU A 251 -40.18 10.48 -27.13
C LEU A 251 -39.24 11.30 -27.99
N THR A 252 -38.92 12.49 -27.50
CA THR A 252 -37.79 13.28 -28.01
C THR A 252 -36.84 13.57 -26.86
N VAL A 253 -35.63 13.03 -26.93
CA VAL A 253 -34.57 13.18 -25.92
C VAL A 253 -33.45 14.04 -26.51
N ASP A 254 -33.19 15.21 -25.92
CA ASP A 254 -32.27 16.24 -26.45
C ASP A 254 -32.48 16.52 -27.95
N GLY A 255 -33.74 16.62 -28.36
CA GLY A 255 -34.13 16.87 -29.76
C GLY A 255 -34.03 15.67 -30.70
N LYS A 256 -33.60 14.49 -30.23
CA LYS A 256 -33.52 13.25 -31.01
C LYS A 256 -34.70 12.33 -30.72
N VAL A 257 -35.22 11.68 -31.75
CA VAL A 257 -36.32 10.71 -31.62
C VAL A 257 -35.83 9.46 -30.86
N ALA A 258 -36.59 9.03 -29.86
CA ALA A 258 -36.33 7.83 -29.06
C ALA A 258 -37.64 7.13 -28.66
N ASN A 259 -37.54 5.90 -28.16
CA ASN A 259 -38.68 5.11 -27.70
C ASN A 259 -38.52 4.71 -26.23
N SER A 260 -39.62 4.66 -25.49
CA SER A 260 -39.63 4.11 -24.13
C SER A 260 -39.28 2.61 -24.10
N ASN A 261 -38.94 2.09 -22.91
CA ASN A 261 -38.60 0.69 -22.63
C ASN A 261 -37.34 0.17 -23.36
N SER A 262 -36.43 1.07 -23.74
CA SER A 262 -35.13 0.74 -24.32
C SER A 262 -34.04 1.67 -23.78
N ASN A 263 -32.79 1.23 -23.76
CA ASN A 263 -31.67 2.08 -23.37
C ASN A 263 -31.41 3.14 -24.43
N ILE A 264 -31.47 4.40 -24.01
CA ILE A 264 -31.20 5.58 -24.83
C ILE A 264 -29.81 6.08 -24.44
N ALA A 265 -28.81 5.85 -25.27
CA ALA A 265 -27.47 6.38 -25.04
C ALA A 265 -27.48 7.92 -25.10
N LEU A 266 -26.89 8.55 -24.09
CA LEU A 266 -26.81 10.01 -23.95
C LEU A 266 -25.42 10.52 -24.34
N THR A 267 -25.37 11.73 -24.88
CA THR A 267 -24.12 12.49 -25.04
C THR A 267 -24.06 13.54 -23.94
N VAL A 268 -23.15 13.35 -22.98
CA VAL A 268 -23.01 14.22 -21.81
C VAL A 268 -21.56 14.69 -21.75
N ASP A 269 -21.32 15.90 -22.25
CA ASP A 269 -19.99 16.52 -22.29
C ASP A 269 -19.67 17.30 -21.01
N ASP A 270 -20.72 17.74 -20.30
CA ASP A 270 -20.68 18.41 -18.99
C ASP A 270 -21.99 18.11 -18.23
N THR A 271 -22.02 18.34 -16.92
CA THR A 271 -23.23 18.22 -16.08
C THR A 271 -24.37 19.07 -16.65
N LYS A 272 -25.53 18.45 -16.91
CA LYS A 272 -26.67 19.11 -17.55
C LYS A 272 -27.99 18.44 -17.21
N TYR A 273 -29.08 19.11 -17.55
CA TYR A 273 -30.39 18.48 -17.66
C TYR A 273 -30.61 17.94 -19.08
N VAL A 274 -30.89 16.65 -19.19
CA VAL A 274 -31.37 16.03 -20.44
C VAL A 274 -32.84 16.33 -20.62
N THR A 275 -33.20 16.88 -21.78
CA THR A 275 -34.57 17.27 -22.09
C THR A 275 -35.34 16.09 -22.66
N VAL A 276 -36.46 15.73 -22.06
CA VAL A 276 -37.35 14.67 -22.55
C VAL A 276 -38.75 15.25 -22.79
N THR A 277 -39.18 15.25 -24.05
CA THR A 277 -40.51 15.73 -24.46
C THR A 277 -41.40 14.55 -24.84
N PHE A 278 -42.62 14.54 -24.31
CA PHE A 278 -43.63 13.52 -24.56
C PHE A 278 -44.56 13.98 -25.69
N ASN A 279 -44.59 13.23 -26.80
CA ASN A 279 -45.38 13.56 -27.99
C ASN A 279 -46.80 12.96 -27.98
N SER A 280 -47.13 12.21 -26.95
CA SER A 280 -48.47 11.65 -26.72
C SER A 280 -48.67 11.43 -25.22
N LYS A 281 -49.92 11.17 -24.82
CA LYS A 281 -50.19 10.79 -23.43
C LYS A 281 -49.51 9.46 -23.09
N ALA A 282 -48.74 9.47 -22.02
CA ALA A 282 -47.94 8.35 -21.56
C ALA A 282 -48.24 7.98 -20.11
N TYR A 283 -48.09 6.69 -19.79
CA TYR A 283 -48.07 6.17 -18.42
C TYR A 283 -46.68 5.59 -18.14
N VAL A 284 -45.90 6.30 -17.32
CA VAL A 284 -44.50 6.00 -17.02
C VAL A 284 -44.41 5.45 -15.60
N SER A 285 -43.84 4.26 -15.43
CA SER A 285 -43.65 3.64 -14.11
C SER A 285 -42.29 3.95 -13.50
N MET A 286 -41.29 4.22 -14.32
CA MET A 286 -39.92 4.44 -13.88
C MET A 286 -39.15 5.30 -14.88
N ILE A 287 -38.23 6.12 -14.36
CA ILE A 287 -37.15 6.72 -15.14
C ILE A 287 -35.83 6.25 -14.53
N LYS A 288 -34.87 5.85 -15.35
CA LYS A 288 -33.58 5.34 -14.88
C LYS A 288 -32.43 5.97 -15.66
N VAL A 289 -31.43 6.45 -14.94
CA VAL A 289 -30.15 6.91 -15.50
C VAL A 289 -29.09 5.90 -15.10
N ASP A 290 -28.41 5.34 -16.09
CA ASP A 290 -27.33 4.37 -15.92
C ASP A 290 -25.99 4.98 -16.30
N TYR A 291 -25.01 4.83 -15.43
CA TYR A 291 -23.62 5.22 -15.65
C TYR A 291 -22.78 3.97 -15.83
N GLY A 292 -22.07 3.86 -16.97
CA GLY A 292 -21.28 2.67 -17.29
C GLY A 292 -20.12 2.40 -16.31
N SER A 293 -19.74 3.38 -15.49
CA SER A 293 -18.79 3.24 -14.39
C SER A 293 -19.35 2.57 -13.14
N ASP A 294 -20.66 2.60 -12.92
CA ASP A 294 -21.27 2.03 -11.72
C ASP A 294 -21.37 0.50 -11.83
N SER A 295 -20.97 -0.19 -10.77
CA SER A 295 -21.02 -1.65 -10.68
C SER A 295 -22.40 -2.17 -10.26
N GLY A 296 -23.24 -1.30 -9.68
CA GLY A 296 -24.54 -1.65 -9.11
C GLY A 296 -24.47 -2.35 -7.74
N TYR A 297 -23.28 -2.50 -7.13
CA TYR A 297 -23.09 -3.10 -5.80
C TYR A 297 -22.80 -2.08 -4.68
N GLY A 298 -22.84 -0.79 -4.99
CA GLY A 298 -22.49 0.29 -4.06
C GLY A 298 -20.99 0.36 -3.76
N VAL A 299 -20.63 0.95 -2.61
CA VAL A 299 -19.24 1.12 -2.16
C VAL A 299 -18.85 -0.05 -1.24
N PRO A 300 -17.74 -0.76 -1.48
CA PRO A 300 -17.31 -1.85 -0.61
C PRO A 300 -16.79 -1.34 0.76
N GLU A 301 -17.06 -2.08 1.83
CA GLU A 301 -16.47 -1.84 3.16
C GLU A 301 -15.07 -2.46 3.25
N VAL A 302 -14.07 -1.80 2.67
CA VAL A 302 -12.66 -2.21 2.70
C VAL A 302 -11.72 -1.07 3.09
N THR A 303 -10.53 -1.43 3.56
CA THR A 303 -9.43 -0.50 3.84
C THR A 303 -8.24 -0.83 2.96
N ALA A 304 -7.35 0.14 2.67
CA ALA A 304 -6.11 -0.08 1.93
C ALA A 304 -5.14 -0.94 2.76
N LYS A 305 -5.36 -2.24 2.71
CA LYS A 305 -4.59 -3.29 3.37
C LYS A 305 -4.48 -4.49 2.48
N ASP A 306 -3.31 -5.12 2.48
CA ASP A 306 -3.05 -6.26 1.61
C ASP A 306 -4.08 -7.36 1.84
N LYS A 307 -4.58 -7.90 0.73
CA LYS A 307 -5.62 -8.94 0.75
C LYS A 307 -5.29 -10.01 -0.26
N SER A 308 -5.35 -11.25 0.20
CA SER A 308 -5.24 -12.45 -0.62
C SER A 308 -6.54 -13.24 -0.52
N TRP A 309 -7.05 -13.67 -1.66
CA TRP A 309 -8.18 -14.59 -1.79
C TRP A 309 -7.67 -15.94 -2.27
N ASP A 310 -7.94 -17.00 -1.49
CA ASP A 310 -7.60 -18.39 -1.83
C ASP A 310 -8.73 -19.01 -2.66
N PHE A 311 -8.44 -19.33 -3.92
CA PHE A 311 -9.38 -19.96 -4.85
C PHE A 311 -9.21 -21.49 -4.91
N THR A 312 -8.63 -22.11 -3.89
CA THR A 312 -8.42 -23.56 -3.79
C THR A 312 -9.26 -24.20 -2.67
N GLY A 313 -9.19 -25.53 -2.54
CA GLY A 313 -9.87 -26.32 -1.52
C GLY A 313 -9.38 -26.04 -0.09
N THR A 314 -8.27 -25.34 0.08
CA THR A 314 -7.75 -24.94 1.40
C THR A 314 -8.35 -23.65 1.92
N SER A 315 -9.16 -22.95 1.12
CA SER A 315 -9.74 -21.67 1.48
C SER A 315 -10.56 -21.78 2.77
N SER A 316 -10.31 -20.86 3.69
CA SER A 316 -11.04 -20.77 4.96
C SER A 316 -12.47 -20.26 4.80
N VAL A 317 -12.80 -19.69 3.63
CA VAL A 317 -14.12 -19.19 3.25
C VAL A 317 -14.71 -20.10 2.17
N THR A 318 -15.97 -20.50 2.35
CA THR A 318 -16.66 -21.36 1.37
C THR A 318 -16.85 -20.62 0.05
N ARG A 319 -16.30 -21.18 -1.03
CA ARG A 319 -16.51 -20.68 -2.40
C ARG A 319 -17.89 -21.14 -2.92
N PRO A 320 -18.71 -20.25 -3.50
CA PRO A 320 -20.00 -20.64 -4.07
C PRO A 320 -19.83 -21.38 -5.41
N ASP A 321 -20.76 -22.26 -5.75
CA ASP A 321 -20.86 -22.86 -7.09
C ASP A 321 -22.03 -22.18 -7.82
N LEU A 322 -21.72 -21.35 -8.81
CA LEU A 322 -22.67 -20.44 -9.46
C LEU A 322 -22.73 -20.71 -10.96
N GLN A 323 -23.94 -20.85 -11.49
CA GLN A 323 -24.17 -20.97 -12.93
C GLN A 323 -25.44 -20.23 -13.36
N PHE A 324 -25.31 -19.22 -14.23
CA PHE A 324 -26.41 -18.35 -14.65
C PHE A 324 -27.06 -17.55 -13.50
N GLU A 325 -26.26 -17.23 -12.50
CA GLU A 325 -26.68 -16.52 -11.30
C GLU A 325 -25.55 -15.64 -10.76
N LYS A 326 -25.89 -14.75 -9.82
CA LYS A 326 -24.96 -13.87 -9.12
C LYS A 326 -24.72 -14.40 -7.72
N GLY A 327 -23.56 -14.10 -7.15
CA GLY A 327 -23.22 -14.47 -5.78
C GLY A 327 -22.04 -13.66 -5.25
N GLU A 328 -21.43 -14.13 -4.17
CA GLU A 328 -20.37 -13.41 -3.46
C GLU A 328 -19.35 -14.40 -2.89
N PHE A 329 -18.09 -14.00 -2.83
CA PHE A 329 -17.00 -14.77 -2.23
C PHE A 329 -15.98 -13.87 -1.52
N ASP A 330 -16.00 -13.87 -0.18
CA ASP A 330 -15.10 -13.12 0.71
C ASP A 330 -14.94 -11.63 0.31
N GLY A 331 -16.06 -10.97 0.06
CA GLY A 331 -16.20 -9.59 -0.38
C GLY A 331 -16.25 -9.41 -1.89
N ILE A 332 -15.79 -10.37 -2.70
CA ILE A 332 -15.84 -10.29 -4.16
C ILE A 332 -17.27 -10.52 -4.63
N GLN A 333 -17.86 -9.55 -5.35
CA GLN A 333 -19.17 -9.76 -5.99
C GLN A 333 -18.97 -10.52 -7.30
N ILE A 334 -19.71 -11.60 -7.50
CA ILE A 334 -19.57 -12.49 -8.65
C ILE A 334 -20.80 -12.36 -9.54
N ASP A 335 -20.59 -11.96 -10.78
CA ASP A 335 -21.62 -12.01 -11.82
C ASP A 335 -21.31 -13.15 -12.79
N ALA A 336 -21.95 -14.31 -12.55
CA ALA A 336 -21.94 -15.46 -13.45
C ALA A 336 -23.29 -15.62 -14.17
N SER A 337 -24.07 -14.53 -14.31
CA SER A 337 -25.43 -14.57 -14.89
C SER A 337 -25.48 -15.08 -16.34
N THR A 338 -24.37 -15.00 -17.06
CA THR A 338 -24.24 -15.52 -18.44
C THR A 338 -23.31 -16.73 -18.55
N SER A 339 -22.72 -17.18 -17.43
CA SER A 339 -21.61 -18.13 -17.45
C SER A 339 -21.52 -18.99 -16.16
N LYS A 340 -20.30 -19.35 -15.73
CA LYS A 340 -20.05 -20.28 -14.64
C LYS A 340 -18.83 -19.89 -13.79
N PHE A 341 -19.02 -19.99 -12.47
CA PHE A 341 -17.99 -19.96 -11.42
C PHE A 341 -18.10 -21.28 -10.62
N ALA A 342 -17.14 -22.19 -10.75
CA ALA A 342 -17.25 -23.56 -10.22
C ALA A 342 -16.01 -23.99 -9.42
N PRO A 343 -16.10 -24.09 -8.07
CA PRO A 343 -15.00 -24.52 -7.20
C PRO A 343 -14.53 -25.96 -7.46
N ARG A 344 -13.22 -26.19 -7.34
CA ARG A 344 -12.55 -27.51 -7.40
C ARG A 344 -11.54 -27.64 -6.25
N GLU A 345 -10.92 -28.82 -6.10
CA GLU A 345 -9.98 -29.10 -5.00
C GLU A 345 -8.74 -28.21 -5.04
N ASN A 346 -8.16 -27.97 -6.22
CA ASN A 346 -6.91 -27.21 -6.35
C ASN A 346 -7.11 -25.80 -6.92
N ASP A 347 -8.29 -25.48 -7.44
CA ASP A 347 -8.56 -24.24 -8.17
C ASP A 347 -10.07 -23.93 -8.21
N THR A 348 -10.44 -22.81 -8.84
CA THR A 348 -11.82 -22.44 -9.19
C THR A 348 -11.92 -22.22 -10.69
N GLN A 349 -12.81 -22.95 -11.35
CA GLN A 349 -13.05 -22.81 -12.78
C GLN A 349 -13.94 -21.59 -13.06
N ILE A 350 -13.43 -20.67 -13.88
CA ILE A 350 -14.12 -19.49 -14.39
C ILE A 350 -14.28 -19.61 -15.91
N ASN A 351 -15.50 -19.43 -16.40
CA ASN A 351 -15.77 -19.43 -17.85
C ASN A 351 -15.97 -18.00 -18.37
N GLY A 352 -15.73 -17.81 -19.68
CA GLY A 352 -15.98 -16.53 -20.36
C GLY A 352 -17.43 -16.07 -20.20
N GLY A 353 -17.63 -14.78 -19.91
CA GLY A 353 -18.91 -14.17 -19.50
C GLY A 353 -19.05 -13.97 -17.99
N THR A 354 -18.09 -14.43 -17.19
CA THR A 354 -18.06 -14.18 -15.73
C THR A 354 -17.32 -12.87 -15.44
N ILE A 355 -17.83 -12.08 -14.50
CA ILE A 355 -17.16 -10.88 -13.98
C ILE A 355 -17.02 -11.02 -12.47
N LEU A 356 -15.80 -10.78 -11.97
CA LEU A 356 -15.49 -10.69 -10.54
C LEU A 356 -15.28 -9.23 -10.19
N TYR A 357 -16.13 -8.66 -9.36
CA TYR A 357 -15.99 -7.29 -8.88
C TYR A 357 -15.18 -7.31 -7.59
N LEU A 358 -13.91 -6.93 -7.71
CA LEU A 358 -12.96 -6.93 -6.59
C LEU A 358 -13.22 -5.70 -5.71
N PRO A 359 -13.33 -5.85 -4.38
CA PRO A 359 -13.48 -4.70 -3.49
C PRO A 359 -12.12 -4.02 -3.29
N ILE A 360 -11.95 -2.81 -3.83
CA ILE A 360 -10.68 -2.07 -3.84
C ILE A 360 -10.84 -0.77 -3.04
N ALA A 361 -9.93 -0.51 -2.11
CA ALA A 361 -9.84 0.75 -1.38
C ALA A 361 -9.08 1.81 -2.20
N ALA A 362 -9.31 3.10 -1.91
CA ALA A 362 -8.54 4.18 -2.50
C ALA A 362 -7.06 4.12 -2.10
N ASP A 363 -6.15 4.19 -3.08
CA ASP A 363 -4.70 4.24 -2.87
C ASP A 363 -4.00 4.84 -4.10
N SER A 364 -2.88 5.53 -3.86
CA SER A 364 -2.04 6.12 -4.89
C SER A 364 -1.39 5.10 -5.83
N GLU A 365 -1.13 3.88 -5.34
CA GLU A 365 -0.53 2.79 -6.11
C GLU A 365 -0.91 1.43 -5.50
N ILE A 366 -1.46 0.54 -6.33
CA ILE A 366 -1.95 -0.79 -5.95
C ILE A 366 -1.40 -1.79 -6.97
N ALA A 367 -0.91 -2.92 -6.50
CA ALA A 367 -0.55 -4.06 -7.34
C ALA A 367 -1.64 -5.14 -7.24
N LEU A 368 -2.24 -5.49 -8.37
CA LEU A 368 -3.12 -6.65 -8.52
C LEU A 368 -2.35 -7.80 -9.14
N THR A 369 -2.51 -8.99 -8.58
CA THR A 369 -2.15 -10.22 -9.27
C THR A 369 -3.25 -11.25 -9.22
N VAL A 370 -3.51 -11.87 -10.38
CA VAL A 370 -4.47 -12.95 -10.55
C VAL A 370 -3.68 -14.20 -10.93
N SER A 371 -3.73 -15.25 -10.13
CA SER A 371 -2.97 -16.49 -10.33
C SER A 371 -3.87 -17.68 -10.67
N GLY A 372 -3.31 -18.62 -11.43
CA GLY A 372 -4.04 -19.76 -11.96
C GLY A 372 -3.56 -20.20 -13.33
N ASN A 373 -4.31 -21.12 -13.94
CA ASN A 373 -4.03 -21.64 -15.27
C ASN A 373 -5.07 -21.15 -16.30
N ASN A 374 -4.62 -20.43 -17.33
CA ASN A 374 -5.49 -19.97 -18.43
C ASN A 374 -5.36 -20.85 -19.68
N TYR A 375 -5.75 -22.13 -19.58
CA TYR A 375 -5.50 -23.15 -20.62
C TYR A 375 -6.06 -22.84 -22.02
N ASN A 376 -7.11 -22.02 -22.11
CA ASN A 376 -7.78 -21.70 -23.38
C ASN A 376 -7.71 -20.21 -23.74
N ASN A 377 -6.77 -19.46 -23.14
CA ASN A 377 -6.55 -18.03 -23.40
C ASN A 377 -7.86 -17.21 -23.35
N LEU A 378 -8.63 -17.31 -22.25
CA LEU A 378 -9.64 -16.29 -22.01
C LEU A 378 -8.95 -14.93 -22.01
N ASP A 379 -9.58 -13.94 -22.64
CA ASP A 379 -9.16 -12.56 -22.54
C ASP A 379 -9.56 -12.07 -21.14
N VAL A 380 -8.54 -11.80 -20.33
CA VAL A 380 -8.71 -11.34 -18.94
C VAL A 380 -8.40 -9.86 -18.88
N GLU A 381 -9.37 -9.07 -18.47
CA GLU A 381 -9.24 -7.62 -18.34
C GLU A 381 -9.54 -7.20 -16.91
N PHE A 382 -8.67 -6.36 -16.33
CA PHE A 382 -8.95 -5.69 -15.07
C PHE A 382 -9.27 -4.23 -15.32
N ASN A 383 -10.45 -3.81 -14.87
CA ASN A 383 -11.04 -2.49 -15.10
C ASN A 383 -10.96 -2.04 -16.59
N GLY A 384 -11.17 -2.99 -17.51
CA GLY A 384 -11.12 -2.77 -18.96
C GLY A 384 -9.71 -2.66 -19.55
N GLN A 385 -8.66 -2.99 -18.79
CA GLN A 385 -7.29 -3.12 -19.29
C GLN A 385 -6.88 -4.59 -19.36
N PRO A 386 -6.32 -5.09 -20.47
CA PRO A 386 -5.83 -6.46 -20.56
C PRO A 386 -4.75 -6.75 -19.53
N ILE A 387 -4.86 -7.88 -18.82
CA ILE A 387 -3.86 -8.37 -17.88
C ILE A 387 -3.43 -9.80 -18.25
N SER A 388 -2.29 -10.23 -17.72
CA SER A 388 -1.81 -11.61 -17.86
C SER A 388 -1.93 -12.35 -16.53
N ILE A 389 -2.48 -13.55 -16.54
CA ILE A 389 -2.52 -14.42 -15.36
C ILE A 389 -1.08 -14.74 -14.92
N GLY A 390 -0.83 -14.61 -13.61
CA GLY A 390 0.49 -14.76 -12.98
C GLY A 390 1.39 -13.53 -13.07
N ALA A 391 0.97 -12.47 -13.77
CA ALA A 391 1.70 -11.21 -13.86
C ALA A 391 1.07 -10.12 -12.98
N GLU A 392 1.93 -9.27 -12.43
CA GLU A 392 1.51 -8.11 -11.66
C GLU A 392 0.96 -7.01 -12.58
N THR A 393 -0.14 -6.40 -12.17
CA THR A 393 -0.73 -5.21 -12.80
C THR A 393 -0.81 -4.08 -11.78
N VAL A 394 -0.02 -3.02 -12.00
CA VAL A 394 0.00 -1.84 -11.13
C VAL A 394 -1.00 -0.80 -11.64
N PHE A 395 -1.80 -0.27 -10.73
CA PHE A 395 -2.82 0.75 -11.02
C PHE A 395 -3.02 1.69 -9.81
N LYS A 396 -3.86 2.71 -10.00
CA LYS A 396 -4.27 3.66 -8.96
C LYS A 396 -5.78 3.59 -8.79
N ALA A 397 -6.27 3.68 -7.56
CA ALA A 397 -7.68 3.86 -7.25
C ALA A 397 -7.89 5.19 -6.51
N ASP A 398 -8.56 6.14 -7.14
CA ASP A 398 -8.85 7.45 -6.53
C ASP A 398 -9.91 7.37 -5.41
N GLU A 399 -10.74 6.34 -5.45
CA GLU A 399 -11.84 6.12 -4.52
C GLU A 399 -12.04 4.62 -4.23
N THR A 400 -12.64 4.34 -3.07
CA THR A 400 -13.02 2.97 -2.69
C THR A 400 -14.20 2.52 -3.55
N SER A 401 -14.03 1.46 -4.32
CA SER A 401 -15.02 0.99 -5.29
C SER A 401 -14.83 -0.49 -5.64
N TYR A 402 -15.85 -1.08 -6.26
CA TYR A 402 -15.76 -2.39 -6.86
C TYR A 402 -15.17 -2.30 -8.27
N LEU A 403 -13.99 -2.86 -8.50
CA LEU A 403 -13.33 -2.86 -9.82
C LEU A 403 -13.51 -4.21 -10.52
N PRO A 404 -13.97 -4.23 -11.79
CA PRO A 404 -14.30 -5.48 -12.46
C PRO A 404 -13.04 -6.18 -13.01
N LEU A 405 -12.92 -7.46 -12.72
CA LEU A 405 -12.04 -8.43 -13.36
C LEU A 405 -12.91 -9.32 -14.27
N THR A 406 -12.79 -9.08 -15.57
CA THR A 406 -13.68 -9.61 -16.59
C THR A 406 -13.00 -10.73 -17.37
N PHE A 407 -13.72 -11.83 -17.56
CA PHE A 407 -13.26 -12.98 -18.34
C PHE A 407 -14.11 -13.08 -19.62
N THR A 408 -13.50 -12.96 -20.79
CA THR A 408 -14.20 -13.04 -22.08
C THR A 408 -13.56 -14.07 -23.02
N GLY A 409 -14.29 -14.42 -24.08
CA GLY A 409 -13.88 -15.44 -25.04
C GLY A 409 -14.42 -16.84 -24.72
N THR A 410 -13.86 -17.85 -25.39
CA THR A 410 -14.29 -19.25 -25.27
C THR A 410 -13.24 -20.06 -24.52
N GLY A 411 -13.63 -20.73 -23.45
CA GLY A 411 -12.70 -21.54 -22.65
C GLY A 411 -12.95 -21.46 -21.15
N SER A 412 -11.92 -21.81 -20.39
CA SER A 412 -11.93 -21.75 -18.93
C SER A 412 -10.58 -21.26 -18.41
N CYS A 413 -10.63 -20.39 -17.40
CA CYS A 413 -9.50 -20.05 -16.54
C CYS A 413 -9.69 -20.79 -15.20
N TYR A 414 -8.62 -21.27 -14.60
CA TYR A 414 -8.64 -22.01 -13.35
C TYR A 414 -7.84 -21.22 -12.32
N LEU A 415 -8.52 -20.38 -11.55
CA LEU A 415 -7.89 -19.49 -10.59
C LEU A 415 -7.49 -20.26 -9.33
N ASP A 416 -6.28 -20.01 -8.83
CA ASP A 416 -5.83 -20.48 -7.52
C ASP A 416 -5.69 -19.33 -6.50
N GLY A 417 -5.55 -18.08 -6.97
CA GLY A 417 -5.43 -16.92 -6.09
C GLY A 417 -5.71 -15.58 -6.76
N ILE A 418 -6.10 -14.60 -5.96
CA ILE A 418 -6.06 -13.17 -6.30
C ILE A 418 -5.41 -12.44 -5.13
N VAL A 419 -4.45 -11.57 -5.42
CA VAL A 419 -3.74 -10.76 -4.42
C VAL A 419 -3.83 -9.29 -4.80
N ILE A 420 -4.13 -8.46 -3.80
CA ILE A 420 -4.05 -7.01 -3.85
C ILE A 420 -3.02 -6.56 -2.81
N ASP A 421 -2.04 -5.79 -3.25
CA ASP A 421 -1.00 -5.15 -2.42
C ASP A 421 -1.14 -3.63 -2.54
N TYR A 422 -1.27 -2.95 -1.39
CA TYR A 422 -1.46 -1.52 -1.31
C TYR A 422 -0.13 -0.83 -0.95
N SER A 423 0.31 0.11 -1.78
CA SER A 423 1.54 0.86 -1.50
C SER A 423 1.50 1.63 -0.17
N SER A 424 0.31 2.05 0.29
CA SER A 424 0.17 2.73 1.59
C SER A 424 0.24 1.80 2.81
N ASP A 425 -0.03 0.50 2.66
CA ASP A 425 0.15 -0.50 3.72
C ASP A 425 1.64 -0.87 3.92
N ASN A 426 2.49 -0.51 2.94
CA ASN A 426 3.94 -0.65 3.03
C ASN A 426 4.62 0.45 3.88
N ALA A 427 3.88 1.41 4.45
CA ALA A 427 4.42 2.44 5.34
C ALA A 427 4.71 1.90 6.75
N SER A 428 5.83 1.19 6.92
CA SER A 428 6.32 0.79 8.24
C SER A 428 7.08 1.94 8.92
N VAL A 429 6.81 2.19 10.21
CA VAL A 429 7.61 3.09 11.04
C VAL A 429 8.29 2.25 12.10
N SER A 430 9.56 1.95 11.90
CA SER A 430 10.34 1.21 12.87
C SER A 430 10.54 2.01 14.15
N HIS A 431 10.64 1.30 15.28
CA HIS A 431 11.11 1.88 16.53
C HIS A 431 12.41 1.19 16.94
N THR A 432 13.32 1.96 17.51
CA THR A 432 14.67 1.50 17.84
C THR A 432 14.90 1.59 19.34
N VAL A 433 15.45 0.52 19.91
CA VAL A 433 15.95 0.48 21.29
C VAL A 433 17.41 0.08 21.30
N ARG A 434 18.14 0.54 22.32
CA ARG A 434 19.55 0.24 22.50
C ARG A 434 19.75 -0.73 23.65
N VAL A 435 20.57 -1.76 23.43
CA VAL A 435 21.02 -2.70 24.44
C VAL A 435 22.51 -2.52 24.66
N GLY A 436 22.93 -2.46 25.92
CA GLY A 436 24.34 -2.29 26.27
C GLY A 436 24.55 -1.94 27.74
N THR A 437 25.71 -1.37 28.04
CA THR A 437 26.09 -1.03 29.43
C THR A 437 26.20 0.47 29.67
N SER A 438 26.14 1.28 28.60
CA SER A 438 26.19 2.73 28.73
C SER A 438 24.92 3.29 29.35
N SER A 439 25.00 4.54 29.83
CA SER A 439 23.82 5.27 30.30
C SER A 439 22.81 5.62 29.19
N LEU A 440 23.14 5.37 27.92
CA LEU A 440 22.26 5.55 26.76
C LEU A 440 21.50 4.27 26.41
N ALA A 441 21.89 3.12 26.96
CA ALA A 441 21.20 1.86 26.73
C ALA A 441 19.83 1.87 27.41
N ASN A 442 18.79 1.45 26.66
CA ASN A 442 17.45 1.23 27.19
C ASN A 442 17.40 -0.04 28.04
N TYR A 443 18.17 -1.05 27.65
CA TYR A 443 18.21 -2.38 28.25
C TYR A 443 19.66 -2.82 28.49
N SER A 444 19.88 -3.62 29.52
CA SER A 444 21.20 -4.22 29.80
C SER A 444 21.38 -5.62 29.21
N SER A 445 20.34 -6.22 28.65
CA SER A 445 20.38 -7.55 28.04
C SER A 445 19.44 -7.64 26.84
N ILE A 446 19.80 -8.44 25.85
CA ILE A 446 19.05 -8.57 24.59
C ILE A 446 17.72 -9.25 24.85
N GLN A 447 17.70 -10.30 25.69
CA GLN A 447 16.44 -10.97 26.03
C GLN A 447 15.46 -10.02 26.74
N SER A 448 15.95 -9.12 27.60
CA SER A 448 15.07 -8.15 28.27
C SER A 448 14.43 -7.15 27.31
N ALA A 449 15.14 -6.75 26.25
CA ALA A 449 14.55 -5.91 25.21
C ALA A 449 13.46 -6.68 24.44
N LEU A 450 13.73 -7.94 24.04
CA LEU A 450 12.76 -8.79 23.36
C LEU A 450 11.51 -9.08 24.20
N ASP A 451 11.67 -9.21 25.52
CA ASP A 451 10.56 -9.52 26.44
C ASP A 451 9.64 -8.30 26.70
N ASN A 452 10.16 -7.07 26.55
CA ASN A 452 9.46 -5.84 26.92
C ASN A 452 9.00 -4.99 25.72
N GLU A 453 9.62 -5.15 24.55
CA GLU A 453 9.24 -4.45 23.32
C GLU A 453 8.29 -5.29 22.46
N VAL A 454 7.40 -4.62 21.71
CA VAL A 454 6.41 -5.25 20.83
C VAL A 454 6.72 -4.92 19.38
N SER A 455 6.90 -5.95 18.55
CA SER A 455 7.16 -5.78 17.12
C SER A 455 6.01 -6.24 16.23
N SER A 456 5.85 -5.57 15.09
CA SER A 456 4.86 -5.91 14.05
C SER A 456 5.35 -5.45 12.68
N ALA A 457 4.64 -5.79 11.60
CA ALA A 457 4.99 -5.30 10.26
C ALA A 457 4.82 -3.77 10.15
N ALA A 458 3.79 -3.21 10.81
CA ALA A 458 3.55 -1.76 10.84
C ALA A 458 4.58 -1.02 11.72
N THR A 459 5.08 -1.68 12.77
CA THR A 459 6.05 -1.13 13.73
C THR A 459 7.20 -2.11 13.98
N PRO A 460 8.12 -2.31 13.01
CA PRO A 460 9.27 -3.19 13.21
C PRO A 460 10.13 -2.75 14.39
N LEU A 461 10.72 -3.71 15.11
CA LEU A 461 11.61 -3.45 16.24
C LEU A 461 13.06 -3.58 15.76
N ILE A 462 13.84 -2.51 15.97
CA ILE A 462 15.29 -2.53 15.78
C ILE A 462 15.97 -2.50 17.15
N ILE A 463 16.76 -3.52 17.43
CA ILE A 463 17.59 -3.61 18.64
C ILE A 463 19.04 -3.31 18.24
N GLU A 464 19.51 -2.13 18.63
CA GLU A 464 20.89 -1.69 18.47
C GLU A 464 21.76 -2.19 19.62
N LEU A 465 22.80 -2.95 19.31
CA LEU A 465 23.72 -3.53 20.29
C LEU A 465 24.98 -2.69 20.41
N GLU A 466 25.28 -2.20 21.61
CA GLU A 466 26.58 -1.60 21.93
C GLU A 466 27.69 -2.64 21.89
N ASN A 467 28.92 -2.20 21.63
CA ASN A 467 30.10 -3.07 21.62
C ASN A 467 30.22 -3.82 22.95
N GLY A 468 30.44 -5.14 22.89
CA GLY A 468 30.56 -5.97 24.07
C GLY A 468 30.36 -7.46 23.82
N VAL A 469 30.56 -8.22 24.90
CA VAL A 469 30.29 -9.66 24.94
C VAL A 469 29.03 -9.91 25.78
N TYR A 470 27.99 -10.39 25.11
CA TYR A 470 26.69 -10.72 25.68
C TYR A 470 26.65 -12.22 25.99
N ASN A 471 26.76 -12.57 27.27
CA ASN A 471 26.67 -13.95 27.75
C ASN A 471 25.20 -14.33 27.94
N GLU A 472 24.49 -14.51 26.84
CA GLU A 472 23.03 -14.69 26.81
C GLU A 472 22.65 -15.86 25.91
N LYS A 473 21.63 -16.61 26.33
CA LYS A 473 20.84 -17.46 25.44
C LYS A 473 19.58 -16.70 25.04
N ILE A 474 19.36 -16.51 23.75
CA ILE A 474 18.32 -15.63 23.21
C ILE A 474 17.24 -16.45 22.52
N SER A 475 15.98 -16.11 22.74
CA SER A 475 14.84 -16.66 22.01
C SER A 475 13.99 -15.54 21.41
N VAL A 476 13.90 -15.51 20.08
CA VAL A 476 13.10 -14.53 19.32
C VAL A 476 11.76 -15.16 18.96
N ASN A 477 10.68 -14.68 19.59
CA ASN A 477 9.33 -15.23 19.47
C ASN A 477 8.31 -14.19 18.99
N GLN A 478 8.75 -13.18 18.23
CA GLN A 478 7.91 -12.14 17.62
C GLN A 478 8.48 -11.71 16.25
N PRO A 479 7.63 -11.26 15.31
CA PRO A 479 8.03 -11.02 13.92
C PRO A 479 8.67 -9.64 13.74
N ASN A 480 9.35 -9.40 12.61
CA ASN A 480 9.89 -8.07 12.25
C ASN A 480 10.86 -7.49 13.30
N VAL A 481 11.75 -8.34 13.82
CA VAL A 481 12.82 -7.94 14.73
C VAL A 481 14.14 -7.87 13.97
N THR A 482 14.87 -6.78 14.15
CA THR A 482 16.24 -6.63 13.65
C THR A 482 17.21 -6.53 14.83
N LEU A 483 18.23 -7.39 14.88
CA LEU A 483 19.40 -7.20 15.73
C LEU A 483 20.53 -6.59 14.90
N LYS A 484 21.12 -5.48 15.33
CA LYS A 484 22.27 -4.90 14.64
C LYS A 484 23.32 -4.34 15.60
N SER A 485 24.59 -4.54 15.29
CA SER A 485 25.68 -3.81 15.96
C SER A 485 25.62 -2.31 15.63
N ILE A 486 25.84 -1.45 16.62
CA ILE A 486 25.96 0.00 16.39
C ILE A 486 27.23 0.39 15.64
N SER A 487 28.29 -0.43 15.72
CA SER A 487 29.57 -0.11 15.09
C SER A 487 29.62 -0.51 13.61
N GLY A 488 28.69 -1.35 13.17
CA GLY A 488 28.73 -1.95 11.84
C GLY A 488 29.84 -3.00 11.67
N ASN A 489 30.50 -3.43 12.75
CA ASN A 489 31.54 -4.45 12.73
C ASN A 489 31.15 -5.66 13.58
N SER A 490 31.21 -6.87 12.98
CA SER A 490 30.87 -8.13 13.65
C SER A 490 31.85 -8.56 14.74
N ASP A 491 33.07 -8.02 14.77
CA ASP A 491 34.04 -8.30 15.83
C ASP A 491 33.76 -7.55 17.14
N ASP A 492 32.93 -6.50 17.10
CA ASP A 492 32.67 -5.64 18.25
C ASP A 492 31.51 -6.13 19.14
N VAL A 493 30.62 -6.97 18.61
CA VAL A 493 29.45 -7.51 19.31
C VAL A 493 29.45 -9.03 19.21
N ILE A 494 29.68 -9.69 20.34
CA ILE A 494 29.72 -11.15 20.46
C ILE A 494 28.59 -11.60 21.37
N ILE A 495 27.65 -12.38 20.84
CA ILE A 495 26.61 -13.06 21.61
C ILE A 495 27.05 -14.50 21.80
N GLN A 496 27.20 -14.94 23.05
CA GLN A 496 27.73 -16.27 23.35
C GLN A 496 26.99 -17.00 24.48
N SER A 497 26.86 -18.31 24.31
CA SER A 497 26.42 -19.25 25.35
C SER A 497 27.16 -20.59 25.19
N ASN A 498 26.86 -21.59 26.01
CA ASN A 498 27.49 -22.92 25.97
C ASN A 498 26.50 -24.06 26.25
N TYR A 499 25.27 -23.93 25.76
CA TYR A 499 24.29 -25.02 25.79
C TYR A 499 24.66 -26.08 24.74
N TYR A 500 24.37 -27.34 25.02
CA TYR A 500 24.81 -28.46 24.18
C TYR A 500 23.78 -29.61 24.16
N SER A 501 24.06 -30.63 23.36
CA SER A 501 23.39 -31.92 23.40
C SER A 501 24.40 -33.03 23.66
N SER A 502 24.22 -33.82 24.70
CA SER A 502 24.98 -35.05 24.92
C SER A 502 24.56 -36.17 23.97
N ASN A 503 23.39 -36.05 23.32
CA ASN A 503 22.71 -37.14 22.61
C ASN A 503 22.54 -38.40 23.47
N THR A 504 22.32 -38.22 24.78
CA THR A 504 22.00 -39.33 25.68
C THR A 504 20.50 -39.58 25.69
N PHE A 505 20.10 -40.84 25.49
CA PHE A 505 18.70 -41.25 25.49
C PHE A 505 18.50 -42.47 26.40
N ASP A 506 17.32 -42.61 26.99
CA ASP A 506 16.91 -43.82 27.69
C ASP A 506 16.53 -44.96 26.71
N ASP A 507 16.21 -46.14 27.25
CA ASP A 507 15.86 -47.31 26.45
C ASP A 507 14.54 -47.11 25.67
N GLU A 508 13.65 -46.25 26.17
CA GLU A 508 12.42 -45.82 25.51
C GLU A 508 12.66 -44.76 24.42
N GLY A 509 13.85 -44.17 24.39
CA GLY A 509 14.28 -43.19 23.41
C GLY A 509 13.99 -41.74 23.73
N ASN A 510 13.66 -41.43 24.98
CA ASN A 510 13.53 -40.06 25.45
C ASN A 510 14.93 -39.48 25.72
N PHE A 511 15.12 -38.22 25.39
CA PHE A 511 16.35 -37.50 25.68
C PHE A 511 16.54 -37.35 27.19
N VAL A 512 17.77 -37.60 27.67
CA VAL A 512 18.13 -37.54 29.10
C VAL A 512 19.22 -36.48 29.30
N PRO A 513 18.88 -35.29 29.81
CA PRO A 513 19.85 -34.26 30.17
C PRO A 513 20.91 -34.76 31.15
N GLN A 514 22.19 -34.46 30.88
CA GLN A 514 23.30 -34.75 31.79
C GLN A 514 23.56 -33.62 32.81
N ASP A 515 23.17 -32.39 32.47
CA ASP A 515 23.18 -31.22 33.35
C ASP A 515 22.16 -30.16 32.90
N GLU A 516 22.19 -28.96 33.49
CA GLU A 516 21.26 -27.87 33.15
C GLU A 516 21.50 -27.23 31.76
N LYS A 517 22.67 -27.46 31.16
CA LYS A 517 23.07 -26.94 29.84
C LYS A 517 22.91 -27.97 28.74
N ASP A 518 22.76 -29.23 29.10
CA ASP A 518 22.40 -30.33 28.20
C ASP A 518 20.89 -30.30 27.88
N VAL A 519 20.53 -29.64 26.79
CA VAL A 519 19.14 -29.32 26.46
C VAL A 519 18.66 -29.98 25.16
N GLY A 520 19.53 -30.79 24.54
CA GLY A 520 19.29 -31.39 23.23
C GLY A 520 19.59 -30.41 22.10
N THR A 521 19.85 -30.94 20.90
CA THR A 521 20.34 -30.15 19.76
C THR A 521 19.38 -28.99 19.43
N ASP A 522 18.08 -29.29 19.41
CA ASP A 522 16.99 -28.33 19.12
C ASP A 522 16.99 -27.09 20.02
N GLN A 523 17.42 -27.21 21.27
CA GLN A 523 17.38 -26.14 22.25
C GLN A 523 18.76 -25.60 22.61
N SER A 524 19.83 -26.14 22.01
CA SER A 524 21.21 -25.76 22.31
C SER A 524 21.66 -24.43 21.68
N GLY A 525 20.84 -23.85 20.79
CA GLY A 525 21.10 -22.58 20.12
C GLY A 525 21.43 -21.44 21.09
N THR A 526 22.54 -20.73 20.85
CA THR A 526 22.83 -19.47 21.52
C THR A 526 21.80 -18.41 21.16
N ILE A 527 21.39 -18.36 19.89
CA ILE A 527 20.19 -17.67 19.45
C ILE A 527 19.24 -18.68 18.83
N ILE A 528 17.98 -18.66 19.25
CA ILE A 528 16.89 -19.43 18.66
C ILE A 528 15.84 -18.46 18.10
N VAL A 529 15.71 -18.41 16.79
CA VAL A 529 14.61 -17.72 16.11
C VAL A 529 13.46 -18.71 15.95
N GLY A 530 12.41 -18.57 16.75
CA GLY A 530 11.27 -19.49 16.75
C GLY A 530 10.30 -19.26 15.60
N PRO A 531 9.26 -20.11 15.43
CA PRO A 531 8.24 -20.02 14.37
C PRO A 531 7.53 -18.69 14.20
N LYS A 532 7.54 -17.85 15.23
CA LYS A 532 6.93 -16.51 15.22
C LYS A 532 7.90 -15.40 14.80
N GLY A 533 9.17 -15.73 14.60
CA GLY A 533 10.25 -14.80 14.21
C GLY A 533 10.28 -14.48 12.72
N THR A 534 9.14 -14.51 12.03
CA THR A 534 9.07 -14.18 10.60
C THR A 534 9.62 -12.78 10.35
N ASN A 535 10.37 -12.61 9.26
CA ASN A 535 11.02 -11.35 8.91
C ASN A 535 12.06 -10.88 9.95
N PHE A 536 12.76 -11.82 10.60
CA PHE A 536 13.90 -11.52 11.46
C PHE A 536 15.13 -11.15 10.65
N SER A 537 15.88 -10.14 11.10
CA SER A 537 17.16 -9.76 10.49
C SER A 537 18.29 -9.63 11.51
N MET A 538 19.51 -10.00 11.12
CA MET A 538 20.71 -9.85 11.95
C MET A 538 21.88 -9.28 11.15
N TYR A 539 22.50 -8.21 11.67
CA TYR A 539 23.57 -7.47 10.98
C TYR A 539 24.81 -7.28 11.85
N ASN A 540 25.98 -7.58 11.30
CA ASN A 540 27.28 -7.24 11.87
C ASN A 540 27.43 -7.73 13.33
N ILE A 541 27.05 -8.98 13.60
CA ILE A 541 27.12 -9.60 14.93
C ILE A 541 27.85 -10.94 14.84
N THR A 542 28.64 -11.26 15.86
CA THR A 542 29.17 -12.61 16.07
C THR A 542 28.24 -13.38 17.02
N VAL A 543 27.83 -14.59 16.62
CA VAL A 543 27.11 -15.56 17.46
C VAL A 543 28.01 -16.77 17.65
N GLU A 544 28.37 -17.07 18.91
CA GLU A 544 29.28 -18.17 19.23
C GLU A 544 28.66 -19.15 20.24
N ASN A 545 28.64 -20.44 19.92
CA ASN A 545 28.47 -21.47 20.94
C ASN A 545 29.85 -21.90 21.47
N THR A 546 30.12 -21.53 22.72
CA THR A 546 31.42 -21.67 23.38
C THR A 546 31.69 -23.06 23.93
N TYR A 547 30.70 -23.97 23.91
CA TYR A 547 30.81 -25.29 24.52
C TYR A 547 32.00 -26.08 23.95
N ASN A 548 32.14 -26.17 22.63
CA ASN A 548 33.22 -26.89 21.98
C ASN A 548 34.44 -26.02 21.62
N THR A 549 34.32 -24.69 21.70
CA THR A 549 35.41 -23.77 21.33
C THR A 549 36.27 -23.35 22.52
N LYS A 550 35.69 -23.35 23.73
CA LYS A 550 36.35 -22.88 24.97
C LYS A 550 36.26 -23.90 26.11
N ASP A 551 35.10 -24.52 26.32
CA ASP A 551 34.85 -25.31 27.55
C ASP A 551 35.24 -26.79 27.43
N ASN A 552 34.98 -27.43 26.28
CA ASN A 552 35.15 -28.87 26.04
C ASN A 552 35.99 -29.12 24.78
N THR A 553 37.28 -28.79 24.84
CA THR A 553 38.21 -28.87 23.71
C THR A 553 39.11 -30.12 23.76
N GLY A 554 38.90 -31.00 24.74
CA GLY A 554 39.69 -32.22 24.90
C GLY A 554 39.43 -33.21 23.77
N LYS A 555 40.37 -34.15 23.60
CA LYS A 555 40.25 -35.19 22.59
C LYS A 555 38.93 -35.96 22.77
N ASP A 556 38.16 -36.11 21.69
CA ASP A 556 36.90 -36.86 21.65
C ASP A 556 35.78 -36.31 22.55
N GLN A 557 35.86 -35.06 23.01
CA GLN A 557 34.85 -34.41 23.85
C GLN A 557 33.79 -33.60 23.06
N GLN A 558 33.91 -33.56 21.74
CA GLN A 558 32.98 -32.82 20.88
C GLN A 558 31.58 -33.43 20.91
N THR A 559 30.58 -32.58 21.08
CA THR A 559 29.16 -32.93 20.95
C THR A 559 28.41 -31.84 20.18
N PRO A 560 27.18 -32.06 19.69
CA PRO A 560 26.37 -30.98 19.11
C PRO A 560 26.23 -29.78 20.04
N ALA A 561 26.46 -28.58 19.50
CA ALA A 561 26.28 -27.33 20.22
C ALA A 561 25.98 -26.18 19.23
N VAL A 562 24.71 -25.84 19.09
CA VAL A 562 24.23 -24.90 18.06
C VAL A 562 24.56 -23.45 18.46
N ALA A 563 25.14 -22.69 17.54
CA ALA A 563 25.32 -21.25 17.69
C ALA A 563 24.03 -20.52 17.31
N LEU A 564 23.50 -20.79 16.12
CA LEU A 564 22.29 -20.16 15.60
C LEU A 564 21.29 -21.24 15.14
N CYS A 565 20.09 -21.20 15.71
CA CYS A 565 18.95 -22.02 15.30
C CYS A 565 17.87 -21.11 14.72
N ILE A 566 17.47 -21.35 13.47
CA ILE A 566 16.43 -20.58 12.79
C ILE A 566 15.29 -21.51 12.42
N ASN A 567 14.10 -21.22 12.90
CA ASN A 567 12.86 -21.89 12.54
C ASN A 567 11.80 -20.85 12.18
N ALA A 568 12.07 -19.99 11.20
CA ALA A 568 11.17 -18.94 10.75
C ALA A 568 11.37 -18.63 9.26
N ASP A 569 10.32 -18.13 8.61
CA ASP A 569 10.35 -17.67 7.21
C ASP A 569 10.87 -16.23 7.10
N LYS A 570 11.46 -15.90 5.95
CA LYS A 570 11.99 -14.57 5.60
C LYS A 570 13.09 -14.08 6.55
N VAL A 571 14.08 -14.92 6.85
CA VAL A 571 15.16 -14.54 7.78
C VAL A 571 16.42 -14.10 7.05
N LEU A 572 16.90 -12.88 7.33
CA LEU A 572 18.14 -12.33 6.75
C LEU A 572 19.28 -12.31 7.79
N VAL A 573 20.44 -12.86 7.44
CA VAL A 573 21.67 -12.77 8.23
C VAL A 573 22.76 -12.20 7.33
N ASN A 574 23.25 -10.99 7.66
CA ASN A 574 24.15 -10.24 6.80
C ASN A 574 25.41 -9.79 7.55
N LYS A 575 26.59 -10.01 6.96
CA LYS A 575 27.90 -9.61 7.53
C LYS A 575 28.13 -10.12 8.96
N CYS A 576 27.58 -11.27 9.30
CA CYS A 576 27.69 -11.86 10.63
C CYS A 576 28.82 -12.89 10.70
N LYS A 577 29.13 -13.36 11.92
CA LYS A 577 29.98 -14.54 12.14
C LYS A 577 29.21 -15.55 12.99
N ILE A 578 29.07 -16.79 12.51
CA ILE A 578 28.39 -17.88 13.24
C ILE A 578 29.44 -18.94 13.56
N ILE A 579 29.80 -19.06 14.84
CA ILE A 579 30.99 -19.82 15.28
C ILE A 579 30.57 -20.96 16.21
N GLY A 580 30.98 -22.18 15.86
CA GLY A 580 30.77 -23.37 16.67
C GLY A 580 31.71 -24.50 16.27
N ARG A 581 31.32 -25.74 16.56
CA ARG A 581 32.03 -26.94 16.10
C ARG A 581 31.04 -27.90 15.45
N GLN A 582 30.53 -28.87 16.20
CA GLN A 582 29.51 -29.77 15.69
C GLN A 582 28.14 -29.09 15.75
N ASP A 583 27.37 -29.18 14.66
CA ASP A 583 26.00 -28.68 14.54
C ASP A 583 25.90 -27.14 14.76
N THR A 584 26.79 -26.35 14.15
CA THR A 584 26.91 -24.90 14.42
C THR A 584 25.67 -24.08 14.00
N LEU A 585 25.12 -24.32 12.82
CA LEU A 585 24.00 -23.59 12.23
C LEU A 585 22.87 -24.55 11.89
N TYR A 586 21.74 -24.39 12.58
CA TYR A 586 20.54 -25.20 12.34
C TYR A 586 19.45 -24.38 11.65
N VAL A 587 19.13 -24.71 10.39
CA VAL A 587 18.07 -24.07 9.60
C VAL A 587 16.86 -24.99 9.44
N LYS A 588 15.70 -24.60 9.97
CA LYS A 588 14.53 -25.45 10.17
C LYS A 588 13.30 -24.93 9.44
N GLY A 589 12.40 -25.87 9.15
CA GLY A 589 11.06 -25.63 8.65
C GLY A 589 11.00 -25.74 7.14
N PRO A 590 10.36 -26.79 6.60
CA PRO A 590 10.15 -26.88 5.16
C PRO A 590 9.47 -25.60 4.65
N ASN A 591 9.94 -25.06 3.54
CA ASN A 591 9.45 -23.83 2.90
C ASN A 591 9.81 -22.53 3.62
N ASN A 592 10.50 -22.56 4.76
CA ASN A 592 11.07 -21.34 5.35
C ASN A 592 12.22 -20.85 4.48
N ARG A 593 12.19 -19.57 4.12
CA ARG A 593 13.23 -18.91 3.34
C ARG A 593 14.20 -18.20 4.26
N ILE A 594 15.47 -18.55 4.15
CA ILE A 594 16.54 -17.98 4.96
C ILE A 594 17.64 -17.53 4.02
N TYR A 595 18.17 -16.32 4.21
CA TYR A 595 19.19 -15.75 3.36
C TYR A 595 20.38 -15.28 4.19
N PHE A 596 21.55 -15.83 3.88
CA PHE A 596 22.83 -15.46 4.42
C PHE A 596 23.63 -14.72 3.35
N LYS A 597 24.13 -13.53 3.68
CA LYS A 597 24.99 -12.75 2.79
C LYS A 597 26.25 -12.31 3.52
N ASP A 598 27.40 -12.39 2.84
CA ASP A 598 28.69 -11.90 3.36
C ASP A 598 29.03 -12.43 4.77
N THR A 599 28.56 -13.64 5.11
CA THR A 599 28.60 -14.18 6.47
C THR A 599 29.72 -15.22 6.60
N TYR A 600 30.43 -15.18 7.73
CA TYR A 600 31.43 -16.19 8.09
C TYR A 600 30.78 -17.29 8.94
N ILE A 601 30.99 -18.55 8.61
CA ILE A 601 30.44 -19.70 9.33
C ILE A 601 31.56 -20.69 9.60
N GLU A 602 31.79 -21.04 10.87
CA GLU A 602 32.88 -21.93 11.29
C GLU A 602 32.34 -23.16 12.04
N GLY A 603 32.80 -24.35 11.66
CA GLY A 603 32.44 -25.59 12.35
C GLY A 603 33.28 -26.80 11.99
N THR A 604 32.78 -28.01 12.30
CA THR A 604 33.47 -29.29 12.08
C THR A 604 32.52 -30.33 11.46
N VAL A 605 31.77 -31.05 12.28
CA VAL A 605 30.79 -32.05 11.85
C VAL A 605 29.44 -31.39 11.63
N ASP A 606 28.83 -31.62 10.47
CA ASP A 606 27.44 -31.24 10.12
C ASP A 606 27.12 -29.78 10.44
N PHE A 607 28.07 -28.86 10.21
CA PHE A 607 27.98 -27.56 10.86
C PHE A 607 26.97 -26.60 10.22
N ILE A 608 26.43 -26.94 9.04
CA ILE A 608 25.23 -26.32 8.45
C ILE A 608 24.23 -27.43 8.15
N PHE A 609 23.10 -27.47 8.86
CA PHE A 609 22.18 -28.62 8.77
C PHE A 609 20.71 -28.20 8.89
N GLY A 610 19.82 -29.09 8.42
CA GLY A 610 18.37 -28.93 8.51
C GLY A 610 17.62 -28.95 7.18
N ASN A 611 16.36 -28.52 7.19
CA ASN A 611 15.37 -28.74 6.11
C ASN A 611 14.69 -27.47 5.57
N ALA A 612 15.22 -26.28 5.88
CA ALA A 612 14.75 -25.03 5.30
C ALA A 612 15.30 -24.82 3.88
N ASP A 613 14.69 -23.88 3.14
CA ASP A 613 15.27 -23.30 1.93
C ASP A 613 16.21 -22.16 2.35
N ALA A 614 17.49 -22.49 2.53
CA ALA A 614 18.52 -21.56 2.97
C ALA A 614 19.48 -21.22 1.83
N TYR A 615 19.48 -19.94 1.44
CA TYR A 615 20.36 -19.38 0.43
C TYR A 615 21.56 -18.69 1.07
N PHE A 616 22.77 -19.03 0.64
CA PHE A 616 24.03 -18.46 1.10
C PHE A 616 24.72 -17.80 -0.08
N GLU A 617 24.91 -16.48 -0.02
CA GLU A 617 25.61 -15.72 -1.05
C GLU A 617 26.90 -15.13 -0.48
N GLN A 618 28.02 -15.35 -1.17
CA GLN A 618 29.31 -14.74 -0.83
C GLN A 618 29.75 -15.00 0.62
N CYS A 619 29.35 -16.16 1.17
CA CYS A 619 29.70 -16.55 2.52
C CYS A 619 31.06 -17.25 2.58
N ASN A 620 31.74 -17.13 3.72
CA ASN A 620 32.98 -17.85 4.01
C ASN A 620 32.68 -19.01 4.96
N LEU A 621 32.86 -20.25 4.48
CA LEU A 621 32.64 -21.45 5.27
C LEU A 621 34.01 -22.01 5.68
N HIS A 622 34.24 -22.15 6.98
CA HIS A 622 35.51 -22.58 7.53
C HIS A 622 35.38 -23.88 8.33
N MET A 623 36.00 -24.94 7.83
CA MET A 623 36.20 -26.17 8.57
C MET A 623 37.31 -25.96 9.61
N ALA A 624 36.92 -25.81 10.86
CA ALA A 624 37.84 -25.69 11.97
C ALA A 624 38.47 -27.04 12.35
N TYR A 625 39.62 -26.97 13.02
CA TYR A 625 40.19 -28.13 13.69
C TYR A 625 39.55 -28.35 15.07
N PHE A 626 39.35 -29.62 15.44
CA PHE A 626 39.06 -30.04 16.81
C PHE A 626 39.94 -31.23 17.20
N ASN A 627 40.41 -31.27 18.45
CA ASN A 627 41.33 -32.32 18.88
C ASN A 627 40.67 -33.71 18.84
N GLY A 628 41.26 -34.64 18.09
CA GLY A 628 40.69 -35.97 17.85
C GLY A 628 39.68 -36.03 16.71
N LYS A 629 39.49 -34.92 15.96
CA LYS A 629 38.69 -34.85 14.74
C LYS A 629 39.55 -34.28 13.62
N ASP A 630 40.05 -35.17 12.78
CA ASP A 630 40.77 -34.86 11.54
C ASP A 630 39.84 -34.82 10.32
N ASN A 631 38.53 -35.01 10.53
CA ASN A 631 37.50 -34.95 9.51
C ASN A 631 36.26 -34.11 9.85
N GLY A 632 35.45 -33.80 8.83
CA GLY A 632 34.22 -33.02 8.99
C GLY A 632 33.33 -32.95 7.75
N TYR A 633 32.15 -32.36 7.92
CA TYR A 633 31.12 -32.19 6.88
C TYR A 633 30.62 -30.74 6.90
N TYR A 634 30.69 -30.06 5.76
CA TYR A 634 30.16 -28.69 5.67
C TYR A 634 28.65 -28.69 5.86
N THR A 635 27.94 -29.60 5.18
CA THR A 635 26.48 -29.65 5.21
C THR A 635 25.90 -30.99 5.65
N ALA A 636 24.73 -30.94 6.28
CA ALA A 636 23.92 -32.11 6.58
C ALA A 636 22.42 -31.81 6.38
N PRO A 637 21.95 -31.68 5.13
CA PRO A 637 20.54 -31.38 4.85
C PRO A 637 19.64 -32.58 5.17
N ASN A 638 18.41 -32.29 5.59
CA ASN A 638 17.29 -33.24 5.64
C ASN A 638 16.04 -32.66 4.95
N THR A 639 16.27 -31.93 3.85
CA THR A 639 15.25 -31.20 3.08
C THR A 639 14.15 -32.12 2.56
N ASN A 640 12.93 -31.61 2.45
CA ASN A 640 11.86 -32.28 1.74
C ASN A 640 12.13 -32.33 0.21
N GLU A 641 11.61 -33.34 -0.49
CA GLU A 641 11.82 -33.56 -1.94
C GLU A 641 11.38 -32.38 -2.84
N ASP A 642 10.37 -31.60 -2.45
CA ASP A 642 9.87 -30.47 -3.26
C ASP A 642 10.68 -29.17 -3.08
N ASN A 643 11.61 -29.15 -2.11
CA ASN A 643 12.33 -27.95 -1.68
C ASN A 643 13.77 -27.93 -2.22
N GLN A 644 14.40 -26.76 -2.31
CA GLN A 644 15.77 -26.63 -2.84
C GLN A 644 16.84 -26.80 -1.75
N GLY A 645 16.47 -26.65 -0.47
CA GLY A 645 17.35 -26.95 0.65
C GLY A 645 18.47 -25.92 0.83
N LEU A 646 19.72 -26.41 0.92
CA LEU A 646 20.89 -25.58 1.20
C LEU A 646 21.56 -25.17 -0.11
N VAL A 647 21.42 -23.90 -0.50
CA VAL A 647 21.94 -23.39 -1.77
C VAL A 647 23.04 -22.37 -1.52
N PHE A 648 24.23 -22.61 -2.03
CA PHE A 648 25.42 -21.78 -1.85
C PHE A 648 25.83 -21.18 -3.20
N ASN A 649 25.97 -19.87 -3.26
CA ASN A 649 26.39 -19.13 -4.45
C ASN A 649 27.61 -18.28 -4.12
N GLN A 650 28.67 -18.40 -4.92
CA GLN A 650 29.91 -17.63 -4.77
C GLN A 650 30.51 -17.71 -3.36
N CYS A 651 30.30 -18.82 -2.66
CA CYS A 651 30.83 -19.03 -1.32
C CYS A 651 32.27 -19.56 -1.38
N ARG A 652 33.04 -19.32 -0.32
CA ARG A 652 34.43 -19.79 -0.18
C ARG A 652 34.54 -20.80 0.95
N LEU A 653 34.87 -22.05 0.60
CA LEU A 653 35.03 -23.18 1.51
C LEU A 653 36.52 -23.38 1.81
N THR A 654 36.89 -23.27 3.08
CA THR A 654 38.26 -23.38 3.57
C THR A 654 38.35 -24.35 4.72
N ALA A 655 39.52 -24.95 4.93
CA ALA A 655 39.77 -25.77 6.10
C ALA A 655 41.03 -25.34 6.85
N ASP A 656 41.07 -25.62 8.15
CA ASP A 656 42.28 -25.53 8.93
C ASP A 656 43.30 -26.54 8.40
N SER A 657 44.55 -26.12 8.28
CA SER A 657 45.68 -26.93 7.79
C SER A 657 45.89 -28.28 8.51
N ARG A 658 45.33 -28.46 9.71
CA ARG A 658 45.43 -29.69 10.50
C ARG A 658 44.32 -30.70 10.22
N VAL A 659 43.30 -30.31 9.47
CA VAL A 659 42.24 -31.20 9.01
C VAL A 659 42.76 -31.84 7.72
N GLU A 660 42.68 -33.16 7.58
CA GLU A 660 43.23 -33.83 6.40
C GLU A 660 42.14 -34.29 5.43
N ASP A 661 40.90 -34.37 5.92
CA ASP A 661 39.83 -35.07 5.26
C ASP A 661 38.47 -34.37 5.46
N VAL A 662 37.97 -33.63 4.45
CA VAL A 662 36.65 -32.98 4.54
C VAL A 662 35.74 -33.36 3.38
N SER A 663 34.45 -33.54 3.68
CA SER A 663 33.42 -33.74 2.67
C SER A 663 32.46 -32.55 2.63
N LEU A 664 31.88 -32.28 1.47
CA LEU A 664 30.90 -31.20 1.25
C LEU A 664 29.64 -31.41 2.07
N GLY A 665 29.19 -32.65 2.21
CA GLY A 665 28.06 -32.95 3.09
C GLY A 665 27.64 -34.41 3.09
N ARG A 666 26.59 -34.69 3.86
CA ARG A 666 25.96 -36.03 3.97
C ARG A 666 24.46 -35.92 4.27
N PRO A 667 23.63 -36.88 3.82
CA PRO A 667 22.18 -36.70 3.80
C PRO A 667 21.55 -37.10 5.15
N TRP A 668 21.39 -36.12 6.04
CA TRP A 668 20.89 -36.35 7.39
C TRP A 668 19.46 -36.88 7.34
N GLN A 669 19.19 -37.98 8.04
CA GLN A 669 17.84 -38.57 8.11
C GLN A 669 17.22 -38.92 6.75
N ASN A 670 18.01 -39.07 5.68
CA ASN A 670 17.55 -39.68 4.43
C ASN A 670 18.01 -41.13 4.41
N GLU A 671 17.20 -41.99 5.03
CA GLU A 671 17.57 -43.38 5.24
C GLU A 671 16.72 -44.33 4.40
N CYS A 672 17.35 -45.43 3.99
CA CYS A 672 16.65 -46.61 3.53
C CYS A 672 15.95 -47.30 4.71
N TYR A 673 15.09 -48.27 4.44
CA TYR A 673 14.35 -48.97 5.47
C TYR A 673 15.31 -49.63 6.45
N THR A 674 15.19 -49.28 7.73
CA THR A 674 16.00 -49.88 8.80
C THR A 674 15.12 -50.41 9.92
N GLU A 675 15.50 -51.55 10.48
CA GLU A 675 15.07 -51.99 11.81
C GLU A 675 16.21 -51.77 12.79
N SER A 676 15.89 -51.30 14.00
CA SER A 676 16.89 -50.97 15.01
C SER A 676 16.44 -51.39 16.41
N ILE A 677 17.42 -51.59 17.28
CA ILE A 677 17.25 -51.79 18.72
C ILE A 677 18.04 -50.73 19.47
N ARG A 678 17.63 -50.44 20.72
CA ARG A 678 18.46 -49.65 21.64
C ARG A 678 19.25 -50.58 22.57
N VAL A 679 20.54 -50.27 22.73
CA VAL A 679 21.45 -50.95 23.67
C VAL A 679 22.27 -49.88 24.35
N ASP A 680 22.17 -49.79 25.69
CA ASP A 680 22.87 -48.80 26.51
C ASP A 680 22.67 -47.35 25.98
N GLY A 681 21.42 -46.99 25.65
CA GLY A 681 21.04 -45.68 25.10
C GLY A 681 21.41 -45.45 23.62
N SER A 682 22.19 -46.34 23.00
CA SER A 682 22.61 -46.24 21.59
C SER A 682 21.66 -46.96 20.65
N THR A 683 21.33 -46.35 19.51
CA THR A 683 20.56 -47.00 18.44
C THR A 683 21.48 -47.83 17.56
N LEU A 684 21.21 -49.14 17.47
CA LEU A 684 21.92 -50.09 16.62
C LEU A 684 20.97 -50.69 15.58
N VAL A 685 21.38 -50.64 14.32
CA VAL A 685 20.64 -51.26 13.20
C VAL A 685 20.77 -52.77 13.27
N THR A 686 19.66 -53.49 13.16
CA THR A 686 19.61 -54.96 13.10
C THR A 686 19.34 -55.49 11.69
N TYR A 687 18.70 -54.67 10.85
CA TYR A 687 18.40 -54.97 9.46
C TYR A 687 18.24 -53.67 8.68
N PHE A 688 18.63 -53.68 7.41
CA PHE A 688 18.35 -52.58 6.49
C PHE A 688 18.11 -53.11 5.08
N ASP A 689 17.29 -52.41 4.31
CA ASP A 689 17.01 -52.70 2.90
C ASP A 689 17.26 -51.42 2.08
N PRO A 690 18.36 -51.35 1.29
CA PRO A 690 18.73 -50.14 0.56
C PRO A 690 17.72 -49.74 -0.52
N ASP A 691 16.90 -50.68 -1.00
CA ASP A 691 15.99 -50.45 -2.13
C ASP A 691 14.62 -49.89 -1.68
N ILE A 692 14.42 -49.71 -0.36
CA ILE A 692 13.14 -49.29 0.21
C ILE A 692 13.36 -48.01 1.02
N PRO A 693 12.59 -46.93 0.82
CA PRO A 693 12.70 -45.73 1.65
C PRO A 693 12.21 -45.99 3.08
N ASN A 694 12.85 -45.36 4.07
CA ASN A 694 12.42 -45.49 5.46
C ASN A 694 11.08 -44.75 5.71
N PRO A 695 10.03 -45.42 6.22
CA PRO A 695 8.74 -44.79 6.46
C PRO A 695 8.76 -43.74 7.59
N ASN A 696 9.83 -43.66 8.39
CA ASN A 696 10.02 -42.60 9.39
C ASN A 696 10.52 -41.29 8.77
N TYR A 697 11.07 -41.34 7.56
CA TYR A 697 11.66 -40.20 6.85
C TYR A 697 11.00 -40.02 5.47
N LYS A 698 9.66 -39.99 5.46
CA LYS A 698 8.91 -39.80 4.22
C LYS A 698 9.16 -38.43 3.62
N ASN A 699 9.25 -38.39 2.29
CA ASN A 699 9.37 -37.18 1.49
C ASN A 699 10.66 -36.39 1.78
N ILE A 700 11.73 -37.05 2.25
CA ILE A 700 13.03 -36.43 2.51
C ILE A 700 13.91 -36.65 1.28
N GLY A 701 14.34 -35.55 0.67
CA GLY A 701 15.33 -35.52 -0.42
C GLY A 701 16.76 -35.33 0.07
N SER A 702 17.00 -34.44 1.04
CA SER A 702 18.35 -33.96 1.37
C SER A 702 19.04 -33.28 0.19
N ALA A 703 18.75 -31.98 0.04
CA ALA A 703 19.26 -31.17 -1.05
C ALA A 703 20.38 -30.22 -0.60
N THR A 704 21.49 -30.21 -1.33
CA THR A 704 22.54 -29.18 -1.24
C THR A 704 23.08 -28.85 -2.63
N THR A 705 23.12 -27.57 -2.97
CA THR A 705 23.64 -27.09 -4.25
C THR A 705 24.73 -26.05 -4.03
N PHE A 706 25.92 -26.26 -4.60
CA PHE A 706 27.00 -25.25 -4.68
C PHE A 706 27.08 -24.68 -6.09
N ILE A 707 27.11 -23.36 -6.24
CA ILE A 707 27.17 -22.63 -7.53
C ILE A 707 28.31 -21.62 -7.48
N ASP A 708 29.22 -21.67 -8.45
CA ASP A 708 30.37 -20.77 -8.57
C ASP A 708 31.18 -20.64 -7.26
N CYS A 709 31.29 -21.72 -6.48
CA CYS A 709 31.93 -21.73 -5.17
C CYS A 709 33.42 -22.08 -5.26
N TYR A 710 34.23 -21.52 -4.36
CA TYR A 710 35.67 -21.71 -4.26
C TYR A 710 35.99 -22.70 -3.16
N MET A 711 36.81 -23.71 -3.44
CA MET A 711 36.95 -24.88 -2.60
C MET A 711 38.42 -25.23 -2.35
N THR A 712 38.74 -25.53 -1.09
CA THR A 712 40.06 -26.01 -0.66
C THR A 712 40.37 -27.40 -1.21
N ASP A 713 41.65 -27.70 -1.42
CA ASP A 713 42.15 -29.01 -1.89
C ASP A 713 42.01 -30.14 -0.85
N GLN A 714 41.73 -29.79 0.41
CA GLN A 714 41.42 -30.74 1.48
C GLN A 714 40.04 -31.42 1.30
N ILE A 715 39.19 -30.91 0.40
CA ILE A 715 37.94 -31.60 0.04
C ILE A 715 38.27 -32.86 -0.73
N GLN A 716 37.80 -34.01 -0.20
CA GLN A 716 38.11 -35.34 -0.72
C GLN A 716 37.75 -35.53 -2.19
N ASN A 717 38.36 -36.56 -2.80
CA ASN A 717 37.98 -37.02 -4.13
C ASN A 717 36.53 -37.52 -4.17
N GLU A 718 36.08 -38.25 -3.14
CA GLU A 718 34.68 -38.65 -2.93
C GLU A 718 33.87 -37.52 -2.29
N ARG A 719 33.86 -36.33 -2.92
CA ARG A 719 33.40 -35.03 -2.42
C ARG A 719 32.20 -35.03 -1.45
N TRP A 720 31.24 -35.93 -1.66
CA TRP A 720 30.04 -36.14 -0.84
C TRP A 720 30.07 -37.48 -0.10
N ASN A 721 29.54 -37.52 1.11
CA ASN A 721 29.58 -38.71 1.94
C ASN A 721 28.19 -39.28 2.22
N VAL A 722 28.14 -40.59 2.48
CA VAL A 722 26.93 -41.32 2.81
C VAL A 722 26.52 -41.12 4.27
N TRP A 723 25.24 -41.31 4.57
CA TRP A 723 24.76 -41.41 5.93
C TRP A 723 24.94 -42.83 6.47
N THR A 724 25.50 -42.94 7.68
CA THR A 724 25.86 -44.24 8.26
C THR A 724 25.27 -44.49 9.64
N ARG A 725 25.11 -45.77 9.96
CA ARG A 725 24.66 -46.25 11.28
C ARG A 725 25.58 -47.38 11.77
N LYS A 726 25.57 -47.60 13.09
CA LYS A 726 26.20 -48.78 13.69
C LYS A 726 25.24 -49.95 13.64
N HIS A 727 25.69 -51.06 13.08
CA HIS A 727 24.96 -52.31 13.06
C HIS A 727 25.22 -53.10 14.36
N VAL A 728 24.30 -53.98 14.76
CA VAL A 728 24.38 -54.77 16.01
C VAL A 728 25.62 -55.67 16.11
N ASN A 729 26.24 -56.01 14.98
CA ASN A 729 27.50 -56.76 14.93
C ASN A 729 28.76 -55.88 15.11
N GLY A 730 28.59 -54.56 15.30
CA GLY A 730 29.65 -53.57 15.47
C GLY A 730 30.15 -52.89 14.18
N SER A 731 29.72 -53.33 12.99
CA SER A 731 30.13 -52.68 11.73
C SER A 731 29.42 -51.34 11.51
N THR A 732 30.06 -50.41 10.80
CA THR A 732 29.39 -49.24 10.22
C THR A 732 28.76 -49.64 8.89
N VAL A 733 27.50 -49.28 8.66
CA VAL A 733 26.76 -49.57 7.42
C VAL A 733 26.25 -48.28 6.78
N ASN A 734 26.27 -48.20 5.45
CA ASN A 734 25.58 -47.17 4.68
C ASN A 734 24.07 -47.44 4.77
N VAL A 735 23.32 -46.45 5.24
CA VAL A 735 21.85 -46.51 5.30
C VAL A 735 21.21 -45.42 4.47
N THR A 736 21.95 -44.75 3.58
CA THR A 736 21.43 -43.71 2.70
C THR A 736 20.38 -44.28 1.74
N TYR A 737 19.27 -43.59 1.56
CA TYR A 737 18.37 -43.86 0.43
C TYR A 737 18.73 -42.93 -0.74
N GLU A 738 19.53 -43.46 -1.67
CA GLU A 738 20.24 -42.63 -2.68
C GLU A 738 19.31 -41.99 -3.71
N ASP A 739 18.16 -42.60 -4.03
CA ASP A 739 17.23 -42.17 -5.09
C ASP A 739 16.68 -40.75 -4.90
N THR A 740 16.74 -40.22 -3.70
CA THR A 740 16.15 -38.92 -3.33
C THR A 740 17.21 -37.86 -3.01
N VAL A 741 18.50 -38.23 -2.96
CA VAL A 741 19.61 -37.32 -2.63
C VAL A 741 19.88 -36.33 -3.76
N GLU A 742 19.80 -35.03 -3.46
CA GLU A 742 20.03 -33.95 -4.41
C GLU A 742 21.29 -33.15 -4.05
N PHE A 743 22.45 -33.78 -4.22
CA PHE A 743 23.75 -33.14 -4.03
C PHE A 743 24.34 -32.69 -5.35
N ILE A 744 24.59 -31.40 -5.49
CA ILE A 744 24.94 -30.80 -6.77
C ILE A 744 26.05 -29.76 -6.62
N GLU A 745 27.01 -29.83 -7.52
CA GLU A 745 28.03 -28.80 -7.73
C GLU A 745 27.93 -28.25 -9.15
N TYR A 746 27.86 -26.93 -9.25
CA TYR A 746 27.86 -26.16 -10.47
C TYR A 746 29.06 -25.22 -10.50
N ASN A 747 29.94 -25.40 -11.49
CA ASN A 747 31.09 -24.52 -11.72
C ASN A 747 32.00 -24.32 -10.49
N SER A 748 32.18 -25.35 -9.65
CA SER A 748 33.12 -25.28 -8.51
C SER A 748 34.53 -24.93 -8.98
N MET A 749 35.23 -24.10 -8.20
CA MET A 749 36.59 -23.62 -8.46
C MET A 749 37.52 -24.01 -7.30
N ASP A 750 38.82 -24.08 -7.56
CA ASP A 750 39.82 -24.05 -6.49
C ASP A 750 39.87 -22.66 -5.82
N LEU A 751 40.65 -22.53 -4.75
CA LEU A 751 40.79 -21.26 -4.02
C LEU A 751 41.50 -20.15 -4.80
N ASP A 752 42.16 -20.48 -5.92
CA ASP A 752 42.82 -19.54 -6.83
C ASP A 752 41.88 -19.10 -7.97
N GLY A 753 40.68 -19.68 -8.06
CA GLY A 753 39.65 -19.36 -9.05
C GLY A 753 39.72 -20.16 -10.35
N ASN A 754 40.47 -21.26 -10.39
CA ASN A 754 40.46 -22.17 -11.53
C ASN A 754 39.27 -23.12 -11.43
N LEU A 755 38.53 -23.30 -12.53
CA LEU A 755 37.43 -24.27 -12.59
C LEU A 755 37.96 -25.69 -12.37
N LEU A 756 37.29 -26.41 -11.47
CA LEU A 756 37.54 -27.82 -11.21
C LEU A 756 36.89 -28.67 -12.32
N SER A 757 37.58 -29.73 -12.75
CA SER A 757 37.07 -30.67 -13.76
C SER A 757 36.29 -31.80 -13.10
N PRO A 758 35.05 -32.10 -13.49
CA PRO A 758 34.31 -33.26 -12.99
C PRO A 758 35.05 -34.59 -13.18
N ASP A 759 35.86 -34.71 -14.24
CA ASP A 759 36.62 -35.93 -14.56
C ASP A 759 37.74 -36.23 -13.55
N ASP A 760 38.11 -35.27 -12.69
CA ASP A 760 39.16 -35.44 -11.68
C ASP A 760 38.63 -36.05 -10.37
N TYR A 761 37.31 -36.23 -10.24
CA TYR A 761 36.64 -36.66 -8.99
C TYR A 761 35.79 -37.91 -9.18
N ASP A 762 35.77 -38.78 -8.16
CA ASP A 762 34.93 -39.98 -8.14
C ASP A 762 33.61 -39.66 -7.41
N ILE A 763 32.66 -39.08 -8.15
CA ILE A 763 31.37 -38.66 -7.59
C ILE A 763 30.45 -39.87 -7.46
N VAL A 764 30.43 -40.46 -6.27
CA VAL A 764 29.57 -41.60 -5.92
C VAL A 764 28.15 -41.16 -5.54
N LEU A 765 28.02 -40.01 -4.88
CA LEU A 765 26.76 -39.45 -4.42
C LEU A 765 26.63 -38.02 -4.93
N GLY A 766 25.52 -37.71 -5.62
CA GLY A 766 25.31 -36.40 -6.24
C GLY A 766 25.94 -36.27 -7.62
N LYS A 767 26.18 -35.02 -8.05
CA LYS A 767 26.75 -34.70 -9.36
C LYS A 767 27.55 -33.41 -9.38
N MET A 768 28.46 -33.32 -10.34
CA MET A 768 29.25 -32.12 -10.62
C MET A 768 29.13 -31.76 -12.11
N GLU A 769 28.74 -30.53 -12.41
CA GLU A 769 28.40 -30.08 -13.77
C GLU A 769 28.94 -28.66 -14.03
N HIS A 770 29.18 -28.35 -15.31
CA HIS A 770 29.43 -26.98 -15.76
C HIS A 770 28.18 -26.44 -16.47
N VAL A 771 27.70 -25.27 -16.06
CA VAL A 771 26.41 -24.70 -16.50
C VAL A 771 26.47 -23.19 -16.69
N ASP A 772 25.42 -22.62 -17.30
CA ASP A 772 25.14 -21.18 -17.22
C ASP A 772 24.61 -20.85 -15.82
N SER A 773 25.52 -20.47 -14.91
CA SER A 773 25.20 -20.28 -13.50
C SER A 773 24.16 -19.20 -13.24
N LYS A 774 24.05 -18.19 -14.12
CA LYS A 774 23.05 -17.13 -13.98
C LYS A 774 21.63 -17.68 -14.13
N THR A 775 21.37 -18.39 -15.22
CA THR A 775 20.05 -18.97 -15.50
C THR A 775 19.70 -20.03 -14.44
N THR A 776 20.67 -20.88 -14.08
CA THR A 776 20.48 -21.90 -13.03
C THR A 776 20.15 -21.27 -11.67
N LEU A 777 20.86 -20.23 -11.27
CA LEU A 777 20.58 -19.53 -10.01
C LEU A 777 19.19 -18.88 -10.02
N GLU A 778 18.82 -18.20 -11.11
CA GLU A 778 17.49 -17.60 -11.26
C GLU A 778 16.37 -18.65 -11.12
N GLU A 779 16.51 -19.84 -11.73
CA GLU A 779 15.54 -20.93 -11.61
C GLU A 779 15.43 -21.48 -10.18
N ILE A 780 16.55 -21.68 -9.49
CA ILE A 780 16.59 -22.17 -8.11
C ILE A 780 15.96 -21.14 -7.16
N LEU A 781 16.35 -19.86 -7.26
CA LEU A 781 15.82 -18.79 -6.43
C LEU A 781 14.31 -18.60 -6.65
N ASN A 782 13.84 -18.77 -7.89
CA ASN A 782 12.41 -18.76 -8.20
C ASN A 782 11.66 -19.87 -7.46
N LYS A 783 12.20 -21.10 -7.43
CA LYS A 783 11.62 -22.23 -6.68
C LYS A 783 11.65 -21.99 -5.16
N MET A 784 12.74 -21.42 -4.65
CA MET A 784 12.84 -21.01 -3.24
C MET A 784 11.92 -19.83 -2.90
N ARG A 785 11.37 -19.14 -3.91
CA ARG A 785 10.60 -17.91 -3.77
C ARG A 785 11.41 -16.80 -3.09
N ILE A 786 12.67 -16.63 -3.51
CA ILE A 786 13.57 -15.55 -3.10
C ILE A 786 13.87 -14.69 -4.32
N GLY A 787 13.60 -13.39 -4.27
CA GLY A 787 13.75 -12.46 -5.39
C GLY A 787 12.63 -11.43 -5.50
N ASN A 788 12.58 -10.74 -6.64
CA ASN A 788 11.66 -9.62 -6.89
C ASN A 788 10.38 -10.04 -7.62
N GLY A 789 10.22 -11.34 -7.91
CA GLY A 789 9.04 -11.88 -8.56
C GLY A 789 7.86 -12.03 -7.59
N LEU A 790 6.69 -12.31 -8.14
CA LEU A 790 5.48 -12.38 -7.34
C LEU A 790 5.48 -13.53 -6.32
N GLY A 791 5.04 -13.25 -5.09
CA GLY A 791 5.09 -14.22 -3.98
C GLY A 791 6.51 -14.55 -3.50
N GLN A 792 7.53 -13.97 -4.15
CA GLN A 792 8.90 -14.06 -3.72
C GLN A 792 9.16 -13.07 -2.60
N TRP A 793 10.17 -13.40 -1.81
CA TRP A 793 10.67 -12.53 -0.77
C TRP A 793 11.95 -11.89 -1.28
N LEU A 794 11.92 -10.55 -1.40
CA LEU A 794 13.12 -9.75 -1.57
C LEU A 794 13.59 -9.29 -0.18
N PRO A 795 14.68 -9.84 0.37
CA PRO A 795 15.25 -9.36 1.63
C PRO A 795 15.70 -7.90 1.49
N GLU A 796 15.15 -7.02 2.34
CA GLU A 796 15.59 -5.64 2.44
C GLU A 796 16.90 -5.57 3.22
N ILE A 797 18.01 -5.35 2.50
CA ILE A 797 19.33 -5.16 3.10
C ILE A 797 19.45 -3.69 3.48
N ILE A 798 19.49 -3.40 4.78
CA ILE A 798 19.75 -2.05 5.28
C ILE A 798 21.14 -1.62 4.79
N PRO A 799 21.26 -0.52 4.01
CA PRO A 799 22.56 0.01 3.60
C PRO A 799 23.40 0.39 4.83
N ASP A 800 24.71 0.18 4.79
CA ASP A 800 25.59 0.63 5.87
C ASP A 800 25.44 2.15 6.05
N ASP A 801 24.86 2.60 7.18
CA ASP A 801 24.99 3.97 7.64
C ASP A 801 26.44 4.19 8.07
N ASN A 802 27.32 4.41 7.09
CA ASN A 802 28.75 4.56 7.30
C ASN A 802 29.03 5.87 8.07
N PRO A 803 29.43 5.86 9.35
CA PRO A 803 29.83 7.06 10.05
C PRO A 803 31.29 7.37 9.67
N GLY A 804 31.50 7.88 8.45
CA GLY A 804 32.77 8.44 8.00
C GLY A 804 33.90 7.43 7.81
N ILE A 805 34.20 7.14 6.54
CA ILE A 805 35.47 6.53 6.12
C ILE A 805 36.63 7.40 6.64
N VAL A 806 37.29 6.96 7.70
CA VAL A 806 38.70 7.29 7.93
C VAL A 806 39.48 6.26 7.14
N THR A 807 40.03 6.68 6.01
CA THR A 807 40.96 5.87 5.23
C THR A 807 42.10 5.39 6.13
N PRO A 808 42.44 4.09 6.13
CA PRO A 808 43.64 3.61 6.80
C PRO A 808 44.88 4.29 6.19
N PRO A 809 45.92 4.60 6.99
CA PRO A 809 47.15 5.15 6.44
C PRO A 809 47.81 4.11 5.53
N GLU A 810 48.08 4.56 4.31
CA GLU A 810 48.82 3.86 3.26
C GLU A 810 50.16 3.35 3.83
N GLN A 811 50.33 2.03 3.88
CA GLN A 811 51.63 1.43 4.18
C GLN A 811 52.55 1.68 2.99
N THR A 812 53.46 2.64 3.15
CA THR A 812 54.64 2.78 2.31
C THR A 812 55.60 1.63 2.61
N THR A 813 55.83 0.75 1.65
CA THR A 813 57.05 -0.04 1.58
C THR A 813 57.75 0.27 0.26
N ASP A 814 58.83 1.04 0.38
CA ASP A 814 59.92 1.07 -0.58
C ASP A 814 60.55 -0.34 -0.66
N ASP A 815 60.73 -0.88 -1.86
CA ASP A 815 62.07 -1.31 -2.31
C ASP A 815 62.09 -1.77 -3.77
N GLU A 816 63.16 -1.33 -4.44
CA GLU A 816 63.53 -1.57 -5.84
C GLU A 816 64.06 -2.98 -6.09
N ASN A 817 63.71 -3.65 -7.22
CA ASN A 817 64.65 -3.98 -8.31
C ASN A 817 64.14 -5.02 -9.35
N GLN A 818 64.47 -4.70 -10.61
CA GLN A 818 64.80 -5.56 -11.78
C GLN A 818 63.69 -6.44 -12.40
N ALA A 819 63.14 -6.09 -13.57
CA ALA A 819 63.70 -6.12 -14.94
C ALA A 819 63.72 -7.51 -15.59
N GLY A 820 62.95 -7.68 -16.70
CA GLY A 820 63.19 -8.76 -17.66
C GLY A 820 62.04 -9.18 -18.58
N ASN A 821 61.86 -8.43 -19.68
CA ASN A 821 61.57 -8.90 -21.06
C ASN A 821 60.31 -9.70 -21.46
N ASN A 822 59.56 -9.04 -22.37
CA ASN A 822 59.08 -9.50 -23.70
C ASN A 822 58.11 -10.70 -23.77
N GLN A 823 57.04 -10.72 -24.60
CA GLN A 823 56.91 -10.21 -25.97
C GLN A 823 55.44 -10.31 -26.44
N SER A 824 54.97 -9.35 -27.27
CA SER A 824 54.06 -9.45 -28.44
C SER A 824 52.74 -10.28 -28.36
N SER A 825 51.58 -9.91 -28.91
CA SER A 825 51.26 -9.01 -30.04
C SER A 825 49.72 -8.90 -30.26
N SER A 826 49.30 -7.72 -30.74
CA SER A 826 48.25 -7.42 -31.76
C SER A 826 46.78 -7.85 -31.49
N SER A 827 45.85 -6.93 -31.16
CA SER A 827 45.08 -5.98 -32.02
C SER A 827 43.87 -6.62 -32.74
N THR A 828 42.64 -6.10 -32.83
CA THR A 828 42.12 -4.71 -32.69
C THR A 828 40.57 -4.68 -32.65
N SER A 829 40.03 -3.64 -31.99
CA SER A 829 38.81 -2.83 -32.31
C SER A 829 37.42 -3.43 -32.02
N THR A 830 36.41 -2.73 -31.47
CA THR A 830 36.19 -1.28 -31.28
C THR A 830 34.99 -1.02 -30.34
N SER A 831 35.07 -0.03 -29.45
CA SER A 831 33.92 0.85 -29.16
C SER A 831 34.43 2.27 -28.87
N GLN A 832 33.87 3.23 -29.60
CA GLN A 832 34.31 4.63 -29.64
C GLN A 832 33.84 5.39 -28.40
N SER A 833 34.76 6.13 -27.79
CA SER A 833 34.44 7.31 -26.98
C SER A 833 35.10 8.53 -27.63
N VAL A 834 34.32 9.58 -27.87
CA VAL A 834 34.86 10.91 -28.18
C VAL A 834 34.10 11.94 -27.37
N LYS A 835 34.87 12.63 -26.53
CA LYS A 835 34.55 13.85 -25.80
C LYS A 835 34.42 15.04 -26.75
N THR A 836 33.63 16.03 -26.37
CA THR A 836 34.03 17.45 -26.50
C THR A 836 33.47 18.24 -25.32
N GLY A 837 34.33 19.02 -24.67
CA GLY A 837 33.95 20.09 -23.77
C GLY A 837 33.73 21.39 -24.54
N ASP A 838 33.00 22.33 -23.94
CA ASP A 838 33.59 23.61 -23.52
C ASP A 838 32.63 24.41 -22.65
N THR A 839 33.24 25.15 -21.74
CA THR A 839 32.68 25.91 -20.62
C THR A 839 32.27 27.32 -21.07
N ALA A 840 31.12 27.81 -20.60
CA ALA A 840 30.89 29.25 -20.45
C ALA A 840 29.89 29.51 -19.31
N GLN A 841 30.36 30.19 -18.26
CA GLN A 841 29.56 30.72 -17.16
C GLN A 841 28.67 31.88 -17.62
N ILE A 842 27.40 31.89 -17.21
CA ILE A 842 26.62 33.11 -16.99
C ILE A 842 25.89 32.98 -15.65
N THR A 843 26.32 33.82 -14.72
CA THR A 843 25.69 34.13 -13.43
C THR A 843 24.41 34.93 -13.65
N ILE A 844 23.30 34.54 -13.02
CA ILE A 844 22.19 35.46 -12.71
C ILE A 844 21.87 35.36 -11.21
N LEU A 845 22.13 36.50 -10.57
CA LEU A 845 21.70 36.95 -9.25
C LEU A 845 20.17 37.14 -9.23
N VAL A 846 19.44 36.61 -8.25
CA VAL A 846 18.38 37.36 -7.54
C VAL A 846 18.34 36.88 -6.09
N ALA A 847 18.44 37.85 -5.19
CA ALA A 847 18.62 37.72 -3.75
C ALA A 847 17.36 37.25 -3.01
N GLY A 848 17.57 36.49 -1.93
CA GLY A 848 16.59 36.33 -0.85
C GLY A 848 16.67 37.49 0.14
N THR A 849 15.49 38.02 0.49
CA THR A 849 15.20 38.90 1.65
C THR A 849 13.66 38.96 1.75
N ILE A 850 12.93 38.87 2.87
CA ILE A 850 13.20 38.65 4.30
C ILE A 850 11.81 38.39 4.96
N ILE A 851 11.77 37.42 5.88
CA ILE A 851 11.13 37.38 7.22
C ILE A 851 9.65 37.76 7.38
N ALA A 852 8.95 36.79 8.00
CA ALA A 852 7.63 36.89 8.57
C ALA A 852 7.55 37.79 9.83
N LEU A 853 6.39 38.44 9.96
CA LEU A 853 5.69 38.82 11.19
C LEU A 853 6.36 39.85 12.12
N CYS A 854 5.68 40.98 12.31
CA CYS A 854 5.80 41.78 13.52
C CYS A 854 4.42 42.04 14.12
N GLY A 855 4.06 41.19 15.09
CA GLY A 855 3.50 41.71 16.31
C GLY A 855 4.65 42.25 17.19
N ILE A 856 4.55 43.54 17.52
CA ILE A 856 4.91 44.12 18.82
C ILE A 856 6.36 44.65 19.04
N PHE A 857 6.43 45.98 19.01
CA PHE A 857 7.12 46.95 19.90
C PHE A 857 8.67 47.08 20.02
N VAL A 858 9.11 48.29 19.64
CA VAL A 858 9.99 49.24 20.39
C VAL A 858 11.52 49.06 20.36
N THR A 859 12.09 49.85 19.45
CA THR A 859 13.29 50.71 19.53
C THR A 859 14.49 50.33 20.43
N SER A 860 15.57 50.03 19.72
CA SER A 860 16.86 50.75 19.71
C SER A 860 18.04 50.22 20.51
N LYS A 861 19.18 50.39 19.83
CA LYS A 861 20.57 50.52 20.31
C LYS A 861 21.43 49.25 20.45
N ARG A 862 22.17 49.03 19.35
CA ARG A 862 23.64 48.99 19.27
C ARG A 862 24.44 48.23 20.36
N ARG A 863 25.23 47.30 19.80
CA ARG A 863 26.71 47.13 19.89
C ARG A 863 27.23 45.91 20.65
N SER A 864 28.04 45.20 19.84
CA SER A 864 29.36 44.61 20.12
C SER A 864 29.47 43.25 20.78
N LYS A 865 30.12 42.35 20.03
CA LYS A 865 31.25 41.43 20.37
C LYS A 865 31.03 40.60 21.64
N ILE A 866 31.15 39.28 21.60
CA ILE A 866 32.18 38.43 20.97
C ILE A 866 31.50 37.20 20.38
#